data_AF-A0A3S2UVB7-F1
#
_entry.id   AF-A0A3S2UVB7-F1
#
_cell.length_a   1.000
_cell.length_b   1.000
_cell.length_c   1.000
_cell.angle_alpha   90.00
_cell.angle_beta   90.00
_cell.angle_gamma   90.00
#
_symmetry.space_group_name_H-M   'P 1'
#
loop_
_entity.id
_entity.type
_entity.pdbx_description
1 polymer ?
#
loop_
_entity_poly.entity_id
_entity_poly.type
_entity_poly.pdbx_seq_one_letter_code
_entity_poly.pdbx_strand_id
1 'polypeptide(L)'
;MKINQLIANNINRLNTVLPEDLSLGIAGLSGSGKTTFCQTIGEESKKRLVSLLPKAEYQYLFSNIMETNFSAIKMEDMPLVLFLGKSSISSNPRSTIGTHTGVFKEIRERLGETFHVSPEVFSFNNALGWCPACKGRGTTKNVACKKCEGRRYNPEVEQYTLSLFNQPHSISDINDLSMETILSLSDELNISDERQKILQNIINMNIGYLSLNRIMGTLSGGELTRMYLAEFMAASSNSVIIIDEISVGLDHNTLLQILEQIKQLGYKNQIWLIDHSDTVLNTTDEQLFFGPGSGKYGGKIVKESPRPEPVYWSRKQEDPTDYYQFHDLYCRNIQMDKIQIPKNRLVTFTGESGCGKSTLVNECISKDFMKRYPKDKLVMVGQDRNQSITSRSTIATFLDIKKKLTKYSEDIDDIFQRSIEDIIAELPTEDIAHKRLSLLIKLGLGYLTLERKTQTLSTGEFQCVHLVSELYAKTRNPHTLFIFDEPSKGLSQNILNQFIDSVRVILHDESVSIIMIEHNAYMLESSDFIIDFGKRQQEPVRHLDVVGHDNYFTKDTNEHDYAPVHISSTLEDKNGITYLKENHIEYFKSAENTYKGGILKSLSSMARLIYGEYESDKIAPVIAIDLERHLYSQYSFLYEMGGLINHLVAAHPTNKDTRSFDFFSQDNHCPSCSGRMEVEKFDFDLVIQDKTVPFWDGLLHPDVMEVLKFYQHAKIEFLFAEIKNELGQDLSKSYNDLTEAEKHTFLYGYWEKSFYDKATKSSKKWEGFNFILGRYMVISKSIIKEQMKQSKEMIPCPICKGTILNHKKKLSFDNIDIREIIQKPINQVIEIVGKVPELEKLHSIVGGDMVLTQDVSLLPRKTQVALKMFELEQASFAGYEVVLQNALPFWGQINRNIEAISSKNQLTICDFAKIEETREDIIDKYFTNGKFKKLTYVYEAFGYKKLVTQINKIKTSHQCPFCKGKKVISEDNLHDGVYKLSVPCVSCYASGINDEGRKELVEGIQVQTWLTGKVRDVVEAANMEEVADIPIFNRIRELNKRDLMAVYHYLEQSK
;
A
#
# COMPACT_ATOMS: atom_id res chain seq x y z
N MET A 1 -8.44 0.31 23.43
CA MET A 1 -7.85 1.41 22.62
C MET A 1 -8.40 2.77 23.05
N LYS A 2 -7.54 3.79 23.23
CA LYS A 2 -7.96 5.17 23.53
C LYS A 2 -7.42 6.13 22.48
N ILE A 3 -8.26 7.06 22.02
CA ILE A 3 -7.93 8.06 21.01
C ILE A 3 -8.14 9.44 21.60
N ASN A 4 -7.10 10.29 21.55
CA ASN A 4 -7.10 11.63 22.11
C ASN A 4 -6.77 12.68 21.03
N GLN A 5 -7.71 13.60 20.83
CA GLN A 5 -7.67 14.71 19.87
C GLN A 5 -7.30 14.29 18.44
N LEU A 6 -7.98 13.29 17.90
CA LEU A 6 -7.82 12.92 16.50
C LEU A 6 -8.34 14.04 15.55
N ILE A 7 -7.51 14.43 14.59
CA ILE A 7 -7.82 15.35 13.49
C ILE A 7 -7.57 14.63 12.17
N ALA A 8 -8.60 14.49 11.34
CA ALA A 8 -8.52 13.87 10.03
C ALA A 8 -9.70 14.30 9.14
N ASN A 9 -9.45 14.94 7.99
CA ASN A 9 -10.49 15.51 7.12
C ASN A 9 -11.52 16.36 7.90
N ASN A 10 -12.76 15.87 8.05
CA ASN A 10 -13.82 16.53 8.79
C ASN A 10 -13.91 16.14 10.28
N ILE A 11 -13.08 15.19 10.74
CA ILE A 11 -12.91 14.87 12.16
C ILE A 11 -12.01 15.94 12.79
N ASN A 12 -12.48 16.55 13.88
CA ASN A 12 -11.77 17.63 14.55
C ASN A 12 -11.70 17.38 16.06
N ARG A 13 -10.49 17.07 16.57
CA ARG A 13 -10.18 16.80 17.97
C ARG A 13 -11.11 15.77 18.62
N LEU A 14 -11.37 14.67 17.92
CA LEU A 14 -12.21 13.60 18.44
C LEU A 14 -11.48 12.86 19.57
N ASN A 15 -12.15 12.75 20.71
CA ASN A 15 -11.74 11.91 21.84
C ASN A 15 -12.71 10.74 21.93
N THR A 16 -12.19 9.52 22.01
CA THR A 16 -13.02 8.33 22.21
C THR A 16 -12.23 7.18 22.85
N VAL A 17 -12.94 6.28 23.50
CA VAL A 17 -12.42 5.02 24.03
C VAL A 17 -13.20 3.91 23.35
N LEU A 18 -12.48 2.98 22.73
CA LEU A 18 -13.07 1.86 22.01
C LEU A 18 -12.82 0.56 22.78
N PRO A 19 -13.83 -0.33 22.87
CA PRO A 19 -13.68 -1.62 23.53
C PRO A 19 -12.69 -2.53 22.79
N GLU A 20 -12.01 -3.40 23.53
CA GLU A 20 -10.97 -4.30 23.00
C GLU A 20 -11.53 -5.69 22.62
N ASP A 21 -12.64 -6.12 23.24
CA ASP A 21 -13.22 -7.47 23.09
C ASP A 21 -14.67 -7.47 22.58
N LEU A 22 -15.04 -6.46 21.78
CA LEU A 22 -16.38 -6.36 21.19
C LEU A 22 -16.26 -6.10 19.69
N SER A 23 -17.14 -6.71 18.91
CA SER A 23 -17.33 -6.32 17.51
C SER A 23 -18.05 -4.99 17.42
N LEU A 24 -17.64 -4.13 16.47
CA LEU A 24 -18.18 -2.76 16.35
C LEU A 24 -18.86 -2.54 14.99
N GLY A 25 -20.15 -2.20 15.02
CA GLY A 25 -20.90 -1.72 13.87
C GLY A 25 -20.78 -0.20 13.74
N ILE A 26 -20.08 0.30 12.73
CA ILE A 26 -19.82 1.73 12.55
C ILE A 26 -20.79 2.30 11.53
N ALA A 27 -21.73 3.11 12.00
CA ALA A 27 -22.88 3.59 11.25
C ALA A 27 -22.97 5.13 11.22
N GLY A 28 -23.77 5.68 10.31
CA GLY A 28 -23.93 7.13 10.13
C GLY A 28 -24.07 7.57 8.67
N LEU A 29 -24.33 8.87 8.45
CA LEU A 29 -24.58 9.44 7.11
C LEU A 29 -23.36 9.36 6.17
N SER A 30 -23.58 9.39 4.86
CA SER A 30 -22.47 9.49 3.88
C SER A 30 -21.66 10.76 4.12
N GLY A 31 -20.33 10.66 4.21
CA GLY A 31 -19.47 11.81 4.54
C GLY A 31 -19.48 12.24 6.00
N SER A 32 -20.06 11.47 6.93
CA SER A 32 -20.05 11.79 8.37
C SER A 32 -18.72 11.51 9.08
N GLY A 33 -17.75 10.85 8.43
CA GLY A 33 -16.41 10.59 8.97
C GLY A 33 -16.08 9.12 9.30
N LYS A 34 -17.01 8.17 9.10
CA LYS A 34 -16.83 6.73 9.40
C LYS A 34 -15.55 6.11 8.80
N THR A 35 -15.45 6.13 7.48
CA THR A 35 -14.32 5.55 6.73
C THR A 35 -13.04 6.31 7.07
N THR A 36 -13.08 7.64 7.18
CA THR A 36 -11.92 8.44 7.60
C THR A 36 -11.39 7.99 8.97
N PHE A 37 -12.27 7.83 9.96
CA PHE A 37 -11.88 7.40 11.30
C PHE A 37 -11.18 6.04 11.28
N CYS A 38 -11.81 5.05 10.63
CA CYS A 38 -11.30 3.69 10.58
C CYS A 38 -10.01 3.55 9.76
N GLN A 39 -9.96 4.22 8.61
CA GLN A 39 -8.78 4.27 7.76
C GLN A 39 -7.61 4.90 8.52
N THR A 40 -7.83 6.00 9.23
CA THR A 40 -6.80 6.64 10.05
C THR A 40 -6.24 5.70 11.13
N ILE A 41 -7.09 4.95 11.84
CA ILE A 41 -6.63 3.98 12.83
C ILE A 41 -5.79 2.87 12.16
N GLY A 42 -6.26 2.35 11.03
CA GLY A 42 -5.52 1.34 10.25
C GLY A 42 -4.19 1.85 9.72
N GLU A 43 -4.13 3.09 9.23
CA GLU A 43 -2.91 3.75 8.76
C GLU A 43 -1.92 4.00 9.91
N GLU A 44 -2.40 4.46 11.07
CA GLU A 44 -1.56 4.68 12.26
C GLU A 44 -0.95 3.36 12.77
N SER A 45 -1.74 2.29 12.86
CA SER A 45 -1.24 0.97 13.28
C SER A 45 -0.12 0.47 12.36
N LYS A 46 -0.30 0.59 11.03
CA LYS A 46 0.72 0.22 10.03
C LYS A 46 1.95 1.11 10.11
N LYS A 47 1.77 2.43 10.27
CA LYS A 47 2.86 3.41 10.36
C LYS A 47 3.76 3.11 11.55
N ARG A 48 3.19 2.83 12.73
CA ARG A 48 3.95 2.49 13.95
C ARG A 48 4.82 1.25 13.77
N LEU A 49 4.34 0.23 13.07
CA LEU A 49 5.14 -0.97 12.78
C LEU A 49 6.27 -0.67 11.81
N VAL A 50 5.93 -0.01 10.70
CA VAL A 50 6.89 0.30 9.64
C VAL A 50 7.99 1.24 10.12
N SER A 51 7.68 2.20 11.00
CA SER A 51 8.66 3.14 11.56
C SER A 51 9.69 2.50 12.50
N LEU A 52 9.45 1.27 12.98
CA LEU A 52 10.45 0.55 13.77
C LEU A 52 11.67 0.13 12.93
N LEU A 53 11.48 -0.02 11.61
CA LEU A 53 12.55 -0.35 10.66
C LEU A 53 13.51 0.83 10.47
N PRO A 54 14.74 0.59 10.00
CA PRO A 54 15.62 1.66 9.58
C PRO A 54 14.97 2.52 8.48
N LYS A 55 15.16 3.85 8.54
CA LYS A 55 14.55 4.81 7.61
C LYS A 55 14.76 4.51 6.14
N ALA A 56 15.97 4.08 5.77
CA ALA A 56 16.27 3.65 4.41
C ALA A 56 15.39 2.46 3.95
N GLU A 57 15.10 1.51 4.85
CA GLU A 57 14.24 0.36 4.54
C GLU A 57 12.79 0.81 4.38
N TYR A 58 12.23 1.55 5.34
CA TYR A 58 10.82 1.89 5.23
C TYR A 58 10.50 2.91 4.14
N GLN A 59 11.40 3.87 3.85
CA GLN A 59 11.18 4.79 2.74
C GLN A 59 11.20 4.08 1.38
N TYR A 60 11.99 3.01 1.27
CA TYR A 60 12.09 2.23 0.05
C TYR A 60 10.95 1.22 -0.10
N LEU A 61 10.64 0.48 0.97
CA LEU A 61 9.66 -0.60 0.94
C LEU A 61 8.22 -0.13 1.14
N PHE A 62 8.02 0.98 1.88
CA PHE A 62 6.73 1.43 2.38
C PHE A 62 6.52 2.93 2.21
N SER A 63 7.02 3.52 1.10
CA SER A 63 6.99 4.97 0.84
C SER A 63 5.63 5.62 1.13
N ASN A 64 4.54 4.95 0.77
CA ASN A 64 3.19 5.49 0.88
C ASN A 64 2.57 5.33 2.28
N ILE A 65 3.10 4.45 3.14
CA ILE A 65 2.54 4.18 4.48
C ILE A 65 2.95 5.29 5.47
N MET A 66 4.10 5.91 5.24
CA MET A 66 4.62 6.94 6.14
C MET A 66 3.90 8.29 5.98
N GLU A 67 3.37 8.55 4.79
CA GLU A 67 2.58 9.75 4.50
C GLU A 67 1.23 9.68 5.22
N THR A 68 0.89 10.75 5.95
CA THR A 68 -0.35 10.79 6.73
C THR A 68 -1.10 12.10 6.51
N ASN A 69 -2.42 11.99 6.32
CA ASN A 69 -3.33 13.13 6.23
C ASN A 69 -4.11 13.36 7.54
N PHE A 70 -3.56 12.88 8.66
CA PHE A 70 -4.17 12.98 9.98
C PHE A 70 -3.13 13.29 11.05
N SER A 71 -3.59 13.73 12.22
CA SER A 71 -2.78 13.80 13.43
C SER A 71 -3.62 13.43 14.64
N ALA A 72 -2.98 12.91 15.68
CA ALA A 72 -3.58 12.72 17.00
C ALA A 72 -2.53 13.08 18.05
N ILE A 73 -2.96 13.62 19.18
CA ILE A 73 -2.05 13.86 20.31
C ILE A 73 -1.58 12.52 20.87
N LYS A 74 -2.52 11.57 21.03
CA LYS A 74 -2.19 10.24 21.52
C LYS A 74 -3.19 9.21 21.03
N MET A 75 -2.69 8.05 20.63
CA MET A 75 -3.51 6.83 20.54
C MET A 75 -2.82 5.75 21.37
N GLU A 76 -3.52 5.27 22.39
CA GLU A 76 -3.03 4.28 23.36
C GLU A 76 -3.68 2.93 23.15
N ASP A 77 -2.99 1.88 23.58
CA ASP A 77 -3.45 0.49 23.49
C ASP A 77 -3.78 0.13 22.03
N MET A 78 -2.79 0.28 21.15
CA MET A 78 -2.90 0.11 19.70
C MET A 78 -2.63 -1.36 19.29
N PRO A 79 -3.65 -2.14 18.92
CA PRO A 79 -3.48 -3.47 18.36
C PRO A 79 -2.99 -3.42 16.90
N LEU A 80 -2.76 -4.58 16.29
CA LEU A 80 -2.56 -4.69 14.85
C LEU A 80 -3.90 -4.46 14.14
N VAL A 81 -4.01 -3.39 13.35
CA VAL A 81 -5.25 -3.02 12.66
C VAL A 81 -5.11 -3.18 11.15
N LEU A 82 -5.99 -3.98 10.57
CA LEU A 82 -6.05 -4.29 9.15
C LEU A 82 -7.34 -3.70 8.57
N PHE A 83 -7.22 -2.54 7.93
CA PHE A 83 -8.34 -1.89 7.23
C PHE A 83 -8.51 -2.42 5.81
N LEU A 84 -9.66 -3.05 5.55
CA LEU A 84 -10.10 -3.62 4.27
C LEU A 84 -11.09 -2.67 3.60
N GLY A 85 -10.59 -1.54 3.13
CA GLY A 85 -11.36 -0.57 2.36
C GLY A 85 -11.07 -0.61 0.86
N LYS A 86 -11.87 0.13 0.10
CA LYS A 86 -11.67 0.34 -1.35
C LYS A 86 -10.37 1.10 -1.61
N SER A 87 -9.25 0.39 -1.71
CA SER A 87 -8.03 0.95 -2.27
C SER A 87 -8.12 0.94 -3.79
N SER A 88 -7.84 2.08 -4.42
CA SER A 88 -7.63 2.14 -5.86
C SER A 88 -6.30 1.45 -6.17
N ILE A 89 -6.32 0.12 -6.29
CA ILE A 89 -5.12 -0.64 -6.65
C ILE A 89 -4.70 -0.22 -8.06
N SER A 90 -3.43 0.17 -8.20
CA SER A 90 -2.83 0.34 -9.52
C SER A 90 -2.84 -1.01 -10.22
N SER A 91 -3.53 -1.09 -11.36
CA SER A 91 -3.71 -2.34 -12.10
C SER A 91 -2.38 -2.78 -12.72
N ASN A 92 -1.62 -3.63 -12.02
CA ASN A 92 -0.55 -4.39 -12.65
C ASN A 92 -1.18 -5.59 -13.38
N PRO A 93 -1.11 -5.68 -14.72
CA PRO A 93 -1.71 -6.79 -15.48
C PRO A 93 -1.17 -8.18 -15.10
N ARG A 94 -0.03 -8.25 -14.42
CA ARG A 94 0.59 -9.48 -13.92
C ARG A 94 0.17 -9.86 -12.50
N SER A 95 -0.50 -8.96 -11.78
CA SER A 95 -1.11 -9.27 -10.49
C SER A 95 -2.45 -9.98 -10.75
N THR A 96 -2.41 -11.30 -10.76
CA THR A 96 -3.55 -12.20 -10.91
C THR A 96 -3.92 -12.85 -9.58
N ILE A 97 -5.12 -13.41 -9.46
CA ILE A 97 -5.54 -14.17 -8.27
C ILE A 97 -4.54 -15.29 -7.95
N GLY A 98 -4.09 -16.05 -8.95
CA GLY A 98 -3.13 -17.14 -8.76
C GLY A 98 -1.76 -16.67 -8.28
N THR A 99 -1.25 -15.55 -8.80
CA THR A 99 0.00 -14.95 -8.29
C THR A 99 -0.16 -14.34 -6.90
N HIS A 100 -1.36 -13.87 -6.55
CA HIS A 100 -1.63 -13.22 -5.27
C HIS A 100 -1.73 -14.23 -4.14
N THR A 101 -2.43 -15.34 -4.37
CA THR A 101 -2.63 -16.44 -3.42
C THR A 101 -1.44 -17.37 -3.27
N GLY A 102 -0.52 -17.35 -4.23
CA GLY A 102 0.60 -18.32 -4.29
C GLY A 102 0.24 -19.65 -4.95
N VAL A 103 -1.03 -19.92 -5.26
CA VAL A 103 -1.48 -21.16 -5.93
C VAL A 103 -0.77 -21.35 -7.29
N PHE A 104 -0.54 -20.25 -8.02
CA PHE A 104 0.20 -20.29 -9.29
C PHE A 104 1.68 -20.72 -9.13
N LYS A 105 2.29 -20.54 -7.94
CA LYS A 105 3.64 -21.04 -7.68
C LYS A 105 3.65 -22.57 -7.67
N GLU A 106 2.75 -23.18 -6.90
CA GLU A 106 2.67 -24.64 -6.74
C GLU A 106 2.32 -25.34 -8.06
N ILE A 107 1.40 -24.80 -8.86
CA ILE A 107 1.07 -25.35 -10.18
C ILE A 107 2.31 -25.35 -11.10
N ARG A 108 3.12 -24.28 -11.09
CA ARG A 108 4.35 -24.22 -11.90
C ARG A 108 5.39 -25.22 -11.42
N GLU A 109 5.54 -25.37 -10.11
CA GLU A 109 6.45 -26.35 -9.50
C GLU A 109 6.05 -27.76 -9.90
N ARG A 110 4.75 -28.09 -9.81
CA ARG A 110 4.19 -29.38 -10.26
C ARG A 110 4.47 -29.67 -11.73
N LEU A 111 4.24 -28.72 -12.63
CA LEU A 111 4.53 -28.91 -14.06
C LEU A 111 6.04 -29.02 -14.31
N GLY A 112 6.86 -28.23 -13.61
CA GLY A 112 8.31 -28.28 -13.67
C GLY A 112 8.85 -29.67 -13.31
N GLU A 113 8.35 -30.24 -12.21
CA GLU A 113 8.66 -31.60 -11.78
C GLU A 113 8.22 -32.65 -12.80
N THR A 114 6.99 -32.54 -13.29
CA THR A 114 6.37 -33.51 -14.21
C THR A 114 7.11 -33.57 -15.56
N PHE A 115 7.55 -32.43 -16.08
CA PHE A 115 8.22 -32.35 -17.38
C PHE A 115 9.74 -32.22 -17.27
N HIS A 116 10.30 -32.28 -16.05
CA HIS A 116 11.73 -32.13 -15.77
C HIS A 116 12.34 -30.84 -16.35
N VAL A 117 11.61 -29.74 -16.26
CA VAL A 117 12.05 -28.39 -16.66
C VAL A 117 11.95 -27.41 -15.49
N SER A 118 12.59 -26.25 -15.61
CA SER A 118 12.48 -25.21 -14.58
C SER A 118 11.02 -24.74 -14.44
N PRO A 119 10.46 -24.59 -13.22
CA PRO A 119 9.14 -23.98 -12.98
C PRO A 119 8.98 -22.58 -13.60
N GLU A 120 10.10 -21.90 -13.87
CA GLU A 120 10.12 -20.59 -14.52
C GLU A 120 9.69 -20.65 -15.99
N VAL A 121 9.77 -21.80 -16.65
CA VAL A 121 9.22 -22.03 -17.99
C VAL A 121 7.70 -21.84 -18.00
N PHE A 122 7.02 -22.20 -16.91
CA PHE A 122 5.57 -22.07 -16.77
C PHE A 122 5.10 -20.72 -16.23
N SER A 123 6.01 -19.75 -16.08
CA SER A 123 5.72 -18.42 -15.54
C SER A 123 5.46 -17.41 -16.65
N PHE A 124 4.26 -16.81 -16.69
CA PHE A 124 3.99 -15.67 -17.59
C PHE A 124 4.74 -14.39 -17.16
N ASN A 125 5.41 -14.40 -16.01
CA ASN A 125 6.29 -13.33 -15.55
C ASN A 125 7.72 -13.49 -16.07
N ASN A 126 8.05 -14.63 -16.68
CA ASN A 126 9.40 -14.97 -17.13
C ASN A 126 9.49 -14.99 -18.66
N ALA A 127 10.63 -14.55 -19.19
CA ALA A 127 10.87 -14.51 -20.62
C ALA A 127 10.91 -15.88 -21.31
N LEU A 128 11.21 -16.93 -20.53
CA LEU A 128 11.22 -18.32 -21.01
C LEU A 128 9.85 -18.79 -21.51
N GLY A 129 8.77 -18.37 -20.83
CA GLY A 129 7.43 -18.88 -21.13
C GLY A 129 6.45 -17.86 -21.66
N TRP A 130 6.72 -16.56 -21.53
CA TRP A 130 5.74 -15.55 -21.86
C TRP A 130 5.50 -15.37 -23.37
N CYS A 131 4.33 -14.87 -23.74
CA CYS A 131 4.05 -14.46 -25.10
C CYS A 131 4.97 -13.29 -25.47
N PRO A 132 5.74 -13.37 -26.58
CA PRO A 132 6.70 -12.32 -26.95
C PRO A 132 6.05 -10.99 -27.35
N ALA A 133 4.76 -11.00 -27.75
CA ALA A 133 4.06 -9.78 -28.16
C ALA A 133 3.56 -8.96 -26.97
N CYS A 134 2.95 -9.59 -25.96
CA CYS A 134 2.45 -8.90 -24.77
C CYS A 134 3.39 -9.00 -23.56
N LYS A 135 4.49 -9.76 -23.66
CA LYS A 135 5.42 -10.06 -22.57
C LYS A 135 4.67 -10.61 -21.34
N GLY A 136 3.75 -11.53 -21.57
CA GLY A 136 2.96 -12.20 -20.51
C GLY A 136 1.89 -11.35 -19.83
N ARG A 137 1.60 -10.14 -20.33
CA ARG A 137 0.54 -9.28 -19.80
C ARG A 137 -0.88 -9.72 -20.19
N GLY A 138 -1.01 -10.61 -21.18
CA GLY A 138 -2.29 -11.01 -21.78
C GLY A 138 -2.96 -9.92 -22.63
N THR A 139 -2.63 -8.64 -22.42
CA THR A 139 -3.20 -7.50 -23.13
C THR A 139 -2.12 -6.57 -23.69
N THR A 140 -2.48 -5.82 -24.73
CA THR A 140 -1.69 -4.73 -25.32
C THR A 140 -2.59 -3.51 -25.49
N LYS A 141 -2.26 -2.38 -24.85
CA LYS A 141 -3.13 -1.17 -24.82
C LYS A 141 -4.56 -1.47 -24.33
N ASN A 142 -4.68 -2.27 -23.26
CA ASN A 142 -5.96 -2.70 -22.65
C ASN A 142 -6.90 -3.52 -23.55
N VAL A 143 -6.40 -4.04 -24.67
CA VAL A 143 -7.11 -4.99 -25.54
C VAL A 143 -6.43 -6.35 -25.44
N ALA A 144 -7.21 -7.44 -25.51
CA ALA A 144 -6.67 -8.81 -25.55
C ALA A 144 -5.57 -8.93 -26.60
N CYS A 145 -4.46 -9.60 -26.23
CA CYS A 145 -3.32 -9.76 -27.12
C CYS A 145 -3.70 -10.62 -28.31
N LYS A 146 -3.56 -10.10 -29.54
CA LYS A 146 -3.89 -10.86 -30.76
C LYS A 146 -3.00 -12.10 -31.00
N LYS A 147 -1.82 -12.19 -30.38
CA LYS A 147 -0.87 -13.28 -30.62
C LYS A 147 -1.13 -14.51 -29.74
N CYS A 148 -1.47 -14.31 -28.48
CA CYS A 148 -1.79 -15.40 -27.55
C CYS A 148 -3.25 -15.42 -27.13
N GLU A 149 -4.08 -14.53 -27.70
CA GLU A 149 -5.51 -14.41 -27.42
C GLU A 149 -5.85 -14.22 -25.93
N GLY A 150 -4.91 -13.66 -25.17
CA GLY A 150 -5.06 -13.49 -23.72
C GLY A 150 -4.39 -14.56 -22.86
N ARG A 151 -3.98 -15.70 -23.45
CA ARG A 151 -3.37 -16.85 -22.73
C ARG A 151 -2.04 -16.56 -22.06
N ARG A 152 -1.36 -15.47 -22.46
CA ARG A 152 -0.08 -14.98 -21.89
C ARG A 152 1.18 -15.78 -22.19
N TYR A 153 1.10 -16.99 -22.73
CA TYR A 153 2.27 -17.84 -22.98
C TYR A 153 2.72 -17.87 -24.45
N ASN A 154 3.95 -18.33 -24.67
CA ASN A 154 4.42 -18.68 -26.01
C ASN A 154 3.92 -20.07 -26.43
N PRO A 155 3.94 -20.40 -27.74
CA PRO A 155 3.45 -21.69 -28.21
C PRO A 155 4.25 -22.91 -27.75
N GLU A 156 5.51 -22.74 -27.33
CA GLU A 156 6.36 -23.84 -26.87
C GLU A 156 5.92 -24.34 -25.50
N VAL A 157 5.56 -23.42 -24.59
CA VAL A 157 5.05 -23.77 -23.26
C VAL A 157 3.67 -24.43 -23.31
N GLU A 158 2.82 -23.99 -24.25
CA GLU A 158 1.47 -24.56 -24.43
C GLU A 158 1.47 -26.04 -24.87
N GLN A 159 2.62 -26.59 -25.28
CA GLN A 159 2.75 -28.00 -25.65
C GLN A 159 2.83 -28.93 -24.44
N TYR A 160 3.27 -28.43 -23.28
CA TYR A 160 3.30 -29.20 -22.05
C TYR A 160 1.89 -29.29 -21.48
N THR A 161 1.32 -30.49 -21.48
CA THR A 161 -0.07 -30.72 -21.06
C THR A 161 -0.16 -31.81 -20.00
N LEU A 162 -0.86 -31.49 -18.91
CA LEU A 162 -1.19 -32.44 -17.84
C LEU A 162 -2.56 -33.06 -18.12
N SER A 163 -2.73 -34.36 -17.87
CA SER A 163 -4.04 -35.00 -18.02
C SER A 163 -4.91 -34.69 -16.80
N LEU A 164 -5.95 -33.90 -17.00
CA LEU A 164 -6.96 -33.53 -15.98
C LEU A 164 -8.34 -33.82 -16.58
N PHE A 165 -9.27 -34.38 -15.79
CA PHE A 165 -10.58 -34.83 -16.30
C PHE A 165 -10.50 -35.78 -17.53
N ASN A 166 -9.44 -36.59 -17.63
CA ASN A 166 -9.13 -37.41 -18.80
C ASN A 166 -8.92 -36.62 -20.11
N GLN A 167 -8.54 -35.33 -20.02
CA GLN A 167 -8.23 -34.47 -21.16
C GLN A 167 -6.91 -33.72 -20.94
N PRO A 168 -6.14 -33.43 -22.01
CA PRO A 168 -4.92 -32.66 -21.90
C PRO A 168 -5.24 -31.19 -21.60
N HIS A 169 -4.62 -30.63 -20.56
CA HIS A 169 -4.72 -29.22 -20.18
C HIS A 169 -3.31 -28.62 -20.11
N SER A 170 -3.09 -27.51 -20.81
CA SER A 170 -1.86 -26.72 -20.69
C SER A 170 -1.89 -25.84 -19.44
N ILE A 171 -0.78 -25.16 -19.12
CA ILE A 171 -0.75 -24.17 -18.04
C ILE A 171 -1.77 -23.02 -18.26
N SER A 172 -2.06 -22.64 -19.51
CA SER A 172 -3.03 -21.58 -19.76
C SER A 172 -4.45 -22.05 -19.50
N ASP A 173 -4.77 -23.29 -19.91
CA ASP A 173 -6.05 -23.93 -19.62
C ASP A 173 -6.26 -24.07 -18.11
N ILE A 174 -5.27 -24.57 -17.37
CA ILE A 174 -5.33 -24.72 -15.90
C ILE A 174 -5.59 -23.37 -15.24
N ASN A 175 -4.87 -22.31 -15.63
CA ASN A 175 -5.06 -20.98 -15.03
C ASN A 175 -6.42 -20.35 -15.32
N ASP A 176 -7.10 -20.78 -16.39
CA ASP A 176 -8.43 -20.32 -16.77
C ASP A 176 -9.57 -21.15 -16.13
N LEU A 177 -9.26 -22.27 -15.46
CA LEU A 177 -10.21 -23.01 -14.62
C LEU A 177 -10.67 -22.15 -13.43
N SER A 178 -11.91 -22.39 -12.97
CA SER A 178 -12.43 -21.75 -11.76
C SER A 178 -11.73 -22.28 -10.51
N MET A 179 -11.72 -21.50 -9.43
CA MET A 179 -11.11 -21.95 -8.18
C MET A 179 -11.84 -23.13 -7.54
N GLU A 180 -13.16 -23.31 -7.76
CA GLU A 180 -13.83 -24.56 -7.37
C GLU A 180 -13.23 -25.77 -8.09
N THR A 181 -12.94 -25.60 -9.38
CA THR A 181 -12.38 -26.66 -10.22
C THR A 181 -10.92 -26.93 -9.88
N ILE A 182 -10.15 -25.89 -9.55
CA ILE A 182 -8.77 -26.07 -9.08
C ILE A 182 -8.75 -26.81 -7.73
N LEU A 183 -9.66 -26.48 -6.81
CA LEU A 183 -9.74 -27.17 -5.52
C LEU A 183 -10.13 -28.64 -5.69
N SER A 184 -11.03 -28.97 -6.62
CA SER A 184 -11.39 -30.37 -6.88
C SER A 184 -10.28 -31.19 -7.55
N LEU A 185 -9.24 -30.53 -8.06
CA LEU A 185 -8.04 -31.11 -8.68
C LEU A 185 -6.78 -30.95 -7.79
N SER A 186 -6.95 -30.68 -6.49
CA SER A 186 -5.85 -30.35 -5.59
C SER A 186 -4.78 -31.45 -5.55
N ASP A 187 -5.19 -32.71 -5.59
CA ASP A 187 -4.29 -33.87 -5.52
C ASP A 187 -3.49 -34.02 -6.82
N GLU A 188 -4.13 -33.88 -7.98
CA GLU A 188 -3.47 -33.97 -9.29
C GLU A 188 -2.47 -32.82 -9.51
N LEU A 189 -2.83 -31.62 -9.03
CA LEU A 189 -2.04 -30.41 -9.13
C LEU A 189 -1.01 -30.24 -7.99
N ASN A 190 -1.01 -31.14 -7.00
CA ASN A 190 -0.13 -31.10 -5.82
C ASN A 190 -0.23 -29.76 -5.05
N ILE A 191 -1.46 -29.30 -4.80
CA ILE A 191 -1.74 -28.06 -4.06
C ILE A 191 -1.65 -28.35 -2.56
N SER A 192 -0.88 -27.54 -1.82
CA SER A 192 -0.69 -27.70 -0.38
C SER A 192 -1.98 -27.49 0.42
N ASP A 193 -2.08 -28.12 1.59
CA ASP A 193 -3.24 -27.97 2.50
C ASP A 193 -3.52 -26.50 2.84
N GLU A 194 -2.47 -25.69 2.97
CA GLU A 194 -2.54 -24.25 3.22
C GLU A 194 -3.23 -23.52 2.05
N ARG A 195 -2.83 -23.82 0.81
CA ARG A 195 -3.44 -23.21 -0.38
C ARG A 195 -4.84 -23.76 -0.66
N GLN A 196 -5.11 -25.02 -0.35
CA GLN A 196 -6.45 -25.58 -0.38
C GLN A 196 -7.40 -24.85 0.56
N LYS A 197 -6.96 -24.52 1.80
CA LYS A 197 -7.76 -23.70 2.74
C LYS A 197 -8.06 -22.32 2.19
N ILE A 198 -7.09 -21.67 1.53
CA ILE A 198 -7.31 -20.37 0.88
C ILE A 198 -8.35 -20.50 -0.24
N LEU A 199 -8.22 -21.49 -1.13
CA LEU A 199 -9.20 -21.75 -2.18
C LEU A 199 -10.60 -22.01 -1.59
N GLN A 200 -10.70 -22.82 -0.53
CA GLN A 200 -11.96 -23.07 0.15
C GLN A 200 -12.56 -21.80 0.75
N ASN A 201 -11.75 -20.93 1.37
CA ASN A 201 -12.23 -19.65 1.90
C ASN A 201 -12.74 -18.74 0.77
N ILE A 202 -12.06 -18.70 -0.38
CA ILE A 202 -12.50 -17.94 -1.56
C ILE A 202 -13.85 -18.46 -2.07
N ILE A 203 -14.04 -19.77 -2.11
CA ILE A 203 -15.31 -20.39 -2.49
C ILE A 203 -16.41 -20.02 -1.49
N ASN A 204 -16.13 -20.13 -0.19
CA ASN A 204 -17.07 -19.74 0.88
C ASN A 204 -17.44 -18.25 0.83
N MET A 205 -16.56 -17.41 0.30
CA MET A 205 -16.79 -15.98 0.05
C MET A 205 -17.56 -15.70 -1.26
N ASN A 206 -18.16 -16.74 -1.87
CA ASN A 206 -18.91 -16.70 -3.12
C ASN A 206 -18.15 -16.03 -4.30
N ILE A 207 -16.84 -16.28 -4.39
CA ILE A 207 -15.99 -15.80 -5.50
C ILE A 207 -15.13 -16.91 -6.12
N GLY A 208 -15.43 -18.18 -5.83
CA GLY A 208 -14.71 -19.34 -6.38
C GLY A 208 -14.77 -19.42 -7.91
N TYR A 209 -15.84 -18.92 -8.53
CA TYR A 209 -16.05 -18.96 -9.98
C TYR A 209 -15.00 -18.21 -10.81
N LEU A 210 -14.23 -17.34 -10.16
CA LEU A 210 -13.16 -16.61 -10.80
C LEU A 210 -12.00 -17.57 -11.09
N SER A 211 -11.27 -17.30 -12.17
CA SER A 211 -10.09 -18.09 -12.53
C SER A 211 -8.82 -17.54 -11.89
N LEU A 212 -7.78 -18.38 -11.78
CA LEU A 212 -6.47 -17.95 -11.28
C LEU A 212 -5.85 -16.85 -12.16
N ASN A 213 -6.17 -16.84 -13.45
CA ASN A 213 -5.68 -15.86 -14.42
C ASN A 213 -6.38 -14.48 -14.33
N ARG A 214 -7.46 -14.38 -13.54
CA ARG A 214 -8.21 -13.13 -13.33
C ARG A 214 -7.28 -12.07 -12.73
N ILE A 215 -7.20 -10.91 -13.38
CA ILE A 215 -6.36 -9.79 -12.96
C ILE A 215 -6.99 -9.13 -11.72
N MET A 216 -6.21 -8.94 -10.66
CA MET A 216 -6.66 -8.33 -9.40
C MET A 216 -7.30 -6.95 -9.63
N GLY A 217 -6.68 -6.12 -10.49
CA GLY A 217 -7.21 -4.81 -10.85
C GLY A 217 -8.47 -4.82 -11.73
N THR A 218 -9.00 -5.99 -12.10
CA THR A 218 -10.27 -6.14 -12.84
C THR A 218 -11.39 -6.70 -11.98
N LEU A 219 -11.11 -7.02 -10.71
CA LEU A 219 -12.12 -7.39 -9.73
C LEU A 219 -12.99 -6.17 -9.39
N SER A 220 -14.29 -6.39 -9.21
CA SER A 220 -15.16 -5.42 -8.57
C SER A 220 -14.70 -5.17 -7.14
N GLY A 221 -15.08 -4.02 -6.57
CA GLY A 221 -14.72 -3.70 -5.18
C GLY A 221 -15.15 -4.79 -4.18
N GLY A 222 -16.36 -5.36 -4.37
CA GLY A 222 -16.86 -6.44 -3.51
C GLY A 222 -16.09 -7.75 -3.69
N GLU A 223 -15.77 -8.15 -4.92
CA GLU A 223 -14.91 -9.34 -5.17
C GLU A 223 -13.52 -9.16 -4.54
N LEU A 224 -12.94 -7.97 -4.65
CA LEU A 224 -11.64 -7.66 -4.09
C LEU A 224 -11.65 -7.72 -2.56
N THR A 225 -12.64 -7.11 -1.89
CA THR A 225 -12.79 -7.18 -0.43
C THR A 225 -12.94 -8.63 0.03
N ARG A 226 -13.77 -9.41 -0.65
CA ARG A 226 -13.99 -10.84 -0.33
C ARG A 226 -12.75 -11.70 -0.58
N MET A 227 -11.97 -11.38 -1.59
CA MET A 227 -10.67 -12.01 -1.86
C MET A 227 -9.70 -11.80 -0.69
N TYR A 228 -9.61 -10.56 -0.20
CA TYR A 228 -8.77 -10.25 0.97
C TYR A 228 -9.29 -10.94 2.24
N LEU A 229 -10.60 -10.95 2.48
CA LEU A 229 -11.18 -11.65 3.62
C LEU A 229 -10.82 -13.13 3.62
N ALA A 230 -10.89 -13.80 2.47
CA ALA A 230 -10.51 -15.21 2.36
C ALA A 230 -9.05 -15.48 2.73
N GLU A 231 -8.13 -14.58 2.36
CA GLU A 231 -6.72 -14.63 2.73
C GLU A 231 -6.54 -14.42 4.24
N PHE A 232 -7.16 -13.38 4.80
CA PHE A 232 -7.07 -13.08 6.24
C PHE A 232 -7.68 -14.19 7.10
N MET A 233 -8.72 -14.89 6.66
CA MET A 233 -9.27 -16.05 7.37
C MET A 233 -8.26 -17.19 7.54
N ALA A 234 -7.35 -17.38 6.57
CA ALA A 234 -6.31 -18.39 6.66
C ALA A 234 -5.11 -17.92 7.51
N ALA A 235 -4.76 -16.64 7.40
CA ALA A 235 -3.48 -16.12 7.87
C ALA A 235 -3.55 -15.34 9.20
N SER A 236 -4.65 -14.65 9.47
CA SER A 236 -4.71 -13.63 10.53
C SER A 236 -5.08 -14.18 11.91
N SER A 237 -4.46 -13.59 12.94
CA SER A 237 -4.80 -13.83 14.35
C SER A 237 -4.47 -12.62 15.21
N ASN A 238 -5.20 -12.47 16.31
CA ASN A 238 -5.06 -11.41 17.30
C ASN A 238 -4.96 -10.00 16.69
N SER A 239 -5.77 -9.71 15.68
CA SER A 239 -5.79 -8.44 14.96
C SER A 239 -7.18 -7.82 14.98
N VAL A 240 -7.26 -6.50 14.81
CA VAL A 240 -8.51 -5.80 14.50
C VAL A 240 -8.66 -5.75 12.99
N ILE A 241 -9.73 -6.33 12.47
CA ILE A 241 -10.04 -6.35 11.04
C ILE A 241 -11.25 -5.44 10.82
N ILE A 242 -11.01 -4.36 10.09
CA ILE A 242 -12.06 -3.40 9.76
C ILE A 242 -12.50 -3.63 8.32
N ILE A 243 -13.79 -3.91 8.12
CA ILE A 243 -14.37 -4.25 6.82
C ILE A 243 -15.30 -3.10 6.40
N ASP A 244 -15.04 -2.51 5.24
CA ASP A 244 -15.82 -1.38 4.72
C ASP A 244 -16.78 -1.83 3.61
N GLU A 245 -18.08 -1.63 3.83
CA GLU A 245 -19.19 -1.87 2.91
C GLU A 245 -19.27 -3.31 2.37
N ILE A 246 -19.29 -4.31 3.27
CA ILE A 246 -19.36 -5.72 2.86
C ILE A 246 -20.68 -6.06 2.14
N SER A 247 -21.78 -5.38 2.47
CA SER A 247 -23.10 -5.61 1.87
C SER A 247 -23.19 -5.23 0.38
N VAL A 248 -22.22 -4.48 -0.14
CA VAL A 248 -22.29 -3.90 -1.48
C VAL A 248 -22.24 -4.95 -2.59
N GLY A 249 -23.26 -4.93 -3.46
CA GLY A 249 -23.34 -5.80 -4.64
C GLY A 249 -23.63 -7.27 -4.30
N LEU A 250 -24.21 -7.52 -3.13
CA LEU A 250 -24.61 -8.84 -2.66
C LEU A 250 -26.13 -8.90 -2.47
N ASP A 251 -26.73 -10.01 -2.88
CA ASP A 251 -28.08 -10.34 -2.47
C ASP A 251 -28.12 -10.77 -0.99
N HIS A 252 -29.31 -10.74 -0.39
CA HIS A 252 -29.51 -10.99 1.03
C HIS A 252 -28.98 -12.36 1.50
N ASN A 253 -29.26 -13.43 0.74
CA ASN A 253 -28.87 -14.79 1.12
C ASN A 253 -27.35 -14.96 1.06
N THR A 254 -26.71 -14.45 0.00
CA THR A 254 -25.25 -14.46 -0.10
C THR A 254 -24.61 -13.64 1.02
N LEU A 255 -25.20 -12.49 1.38
CA LEU A 255 -24.71 -11.67 2.50
C LEU A 255 -24.72 -12.44 3.82
N LEU A 256 -25.82 -13.14 4.14
CA LEU A 256 -25.91 -13.96 5.35
C LEU A 256 -24.83 -15.06 5.41
N GLN A 257 -24.56 -15.72 4.28
CA GLN A 257 -23.49 -16.73 4.19
C GLN A 257 -22.11 -16.12 4.47
N ILE A 258 -21.84 -14.93 3.93
CA ILE A 258 -20.58 -14.21 4.14
C ILE A 258 -20.46 -13.74 5.59
N LEU A 259 -21.54 -13.26 6.20
CA LEU A 259 -21.54 -12.87 7.62
C LEU A 259 -21.21 -14.05 8.53
N GLU A 260 -21.67 -15.26 8.21
CA GLU A 260 -21.26 -16.47 8.94
C GLU A 260 -19.76 -16.77 8.76
N GLN A 261 -19.16 -16.49 7.59
CA GLN A 261 -17.70 -16.60 7.43
C GLN A 261 -16.95 -15.53 8.23
N ILE A 262 -17.45 -14.30 8.28
CA ILE A 262 -16.85 -13.22 9.08
C ILE A 262 -16.94 -13.55 10.58
N LYS A 263 -18.01 -14.21 11.03
CA LYS A 263 -18.11 -14.73 12.39
C LYS A 263 -16.98 -15.72 12.72
N GLN A 264 -16.61 -16.60 11.78
CA GLN A 264 -15.46 -17.49 11.98
C GLN A 264 -14.14 -16.72 12.15
N LEU A 265 -13.98 -15.61 11.41
CA LEU A 265 -12.83 -14.72 11.54
C LEU A 265 -12.80 -14.03 12.92
N GLY A 266 -13.96 -13.67 13.46
CA GLY A 266 -14.14 -13.04 14.78
C GLY A 266 -13.71 -13.91 15.96
N TYR A 267 -13.66 -15.23 15.82
CA TYR A 267 -13.14 -16.10 16.89
C TYR A 267 -11.63 -15.93 17.15
N LYS A 268 -10.88 -15.34 16.21
CA LYS A 268 -9.43 -15.13 16.30
C LYS A 268 -9.04 -13.67 16.29
N ASN A 269 -9.99 -12.77 16.05
CA ASN A 269 -9.76 -11.36 15.72
C ASN A 269 -10.91 -10.50 16.24
N GLN A 270 -10.67 -9.20 16.37
CA GLN A 270 -11.75 -8.24 16.57
C GLN A 270 -12.28 -7.76 15.22
N ILE A 271 -13.60 -7.73 15.04
CA ILE A 271 -14.23 -7.33 13.78
C ILE A 271 -14.94 -5.99 13.92
N TRP A 272 -14.59 -5.03 13.06
CA TRP A 272 -15.37 -3.81 12.90
C TRP A 272 -16.00 -3.77 11.51
N LEU A 273 -17.28 -3.45 11.45
CA LEU A 273 -18.07 -3.41 10.22
C LEU A 273 -18.53 -1.98 9.97
N ILE A 274 -18.03 -1.36 8.90
CA ILE A 274 -18.57 -0.10 8.40
C ILE A 274 -19.59 -0.47 7.32
N ASP A 275 -20.86 -0.19 7.56
CA ASP A 275 -21.90 -0.51 6.57
C ASP A 275 -23.08 0.46 6.66
N HIS A 276 -23.96 0.36 5.67
CA HIS A 276 -25.25 1.04 5.63
C HIS A 276 -26.42 0.08 5.88
N SER A 277 -26.20 -1.23 5.74
CA SER A 277 -27.17 -2.29 5.94
C SER A 277 -27.36 -2.63 7.41
N ASP A 278 -28.61 -2.56 7.89
CA ASP A 278 -28.96 -3.00 9.24
C ASP A 278 -28.77 -4.52 9.42
N THR A 279 -28.90 -5.30 8.34
CA THR A 279 -28.55 -6.74 8.37
C THR A 279 -27.10 -6.96 8.81
N VAL A 280 -26.18 -6.08 8.40
CA VAL A 280 -24.76 -6.15 8.78
C VAL A 280 -24.55 -5.57 10.18
N LEU A 281 -25.06 -4.36 10.42
CA LEU A 281 -24.82 -3.62 11.67
C LEU A 281 -25.45 -4.32 12.90
N ASN A 282 -26.55 -5.05 12.73
CA ASN A 282 -27.18 -5.78 13.82
C ASN A 282 -26.46 -7.09 14.19
N THR A 283 -25.42 -7.49 13.44
CA THR A 283 -24.60 -8.65 13.78
C THR A 283 -23.53 -8.37 14.83
N THR A 284 -23.25 -7.10 15.13
CA THR A 284 -22.17 -6.68 16.03
C THR A 284 -22.64 -6.46 17.47
N ASP A 285 -21.72 -6.57 18.42
CA ASP A 285 -21.96 -6.37 19.86
C ASP A 285 -22.37 -4.93 20.20
N GLU A 286 -21.73 -3.94 19.58
CA GLU A 286 -21.98 -2.52 19.82
C GLU A 286 -22.00 -1.72 18.52
N GLN A 287 -22.84 -0.69 18.44
CA GLN A 287 -22.90 0.23 17.31
C GLN A 287 -22.38 1.62 17.67
N LEU A 288 -21.52 2.18 16.83
CA LEU A 288 -20.98 3.53 16.94
C LEU A 288 -21.54 4.42 15.83
N PHE A 289 -22.20 5.51 16.20
CA PHE A 289 -22.84 6.41 15.25
C PHE A 289 -22.01 7.66 14.99
N PHE A 290 -21.65 7.91 13.73
CA PHE A 290 -20.99 9.14 13.28
C PHE A 290 -21.99 10.15 12.72
N GLY A 291 -21.98 11.37 13.25
CA GLY A 291 -22.89 12.46 12.87
C GLY A 291 -22.56 13.79 13.57
N PRO A 292 -23.56 14.65 13.84
CA PRO A 292 -24.99 14.49 13.50
C PRO A 292 -25.29 14.66 12.01
N GLY A 293 -24.40 15.29 11.24
CA GLY A 293 -24.55 15.53 9.81
C GLY A 293 -23.40 14.96 8.96
N SER A 294 -23.35 15.41 7.71
CA SER A 294 -22.29 15.08 6.74
C SER A 294 -21.28 16.23 6.59
N GLY A 295 -20.10 15.95 6.04
CA GLY A 295 -19.09 16.97 5.75
C GLY A 295 -18.68 17.71 7.03
N LYS A 296 -18.74 19.04 7.01
CA LYS A 296 -18.39 19.91 8.16
C LYS A 296 -19.28 19.71 9.39
N TYR A 297 -20.47 19.13 9.23
CA TYR A 297 -21.39 18.82 10.32
C TYR A 297 -21.22 17.39 10.89
N GLY A 298 -20.32 16.61 10.31
CA GLY A 298 -19.94 15.27 10.79
C GLY A 298 -18.74 15.30 11.74
N GLY A 299 -18.01 14.19 11.76
CA GLY A 299 -16.74 14.05 12.47
C GLY A 299 -16.87 13.82 13.97
N LYS A 300 -18.09 13.59 14.49
CA LYS A 300 -18.36 13.30 15.91
C LYS A 300 -19.05 11.96 16.07
N ILE A 301 -18.76 11.30 17.18
CA ILE A 301 -19.54 10.15 17.64
C ILE A 301 -20.75 10.69 18.41
N VAL A 302 -21.95 10.26 18.02
CA VAL A 302 -23.23 10.67 18.60
C VAL A 302 -23.91 9.46 19.25
N LYS A 303 -24.81 9.70 20.21
CA LYS A 303 -25.50 8.62 20.93
C LYS A 303 -26.63 7.98 20.12
N GLU A 304 -27.33 8.78 19.33
CA GLU A 304 -28.46 8.33 18.52
C GLU A 304 -28.05 8.19 17.06
N SER A 305 -28.61 7.20 16.37
CA SER A 305 -28.36 7.02 14.94
C SER A 305 -28.83 8.25 14.16
N PRO A 306 -27.95 8.93 13.41
CA PRO A 306 -28.34 10.02 12.53
C PRO A 306 -28.91 9.52 11.19
N ARG A 307 -29.00 8.19 10.98
CA ARG A 307 -29.53 7.62 9.75
C ARG A 307 -31.06 7.69 9.78
N PRO A 308 -31.71 8.24 8.73
CA PRO A 308 -33.16 8.19 8.64
C PRO A 308 -33.64 6.78 8.27
N GLU A 309 -34.86 6.47 8.67
CA GLU A 309 -35.57 5.26 8.25
C GLU A 309 -35.89 5.28 6.74
N PRO A 310 -36.10 4.11 6.11
CA PRO A 310 -36.60 4.01 4.75
C PRO A 310 -37.95 4.73 4.56
N VAL A 311 -38.09 5.47 3.45
CA VAL A 311 -39.33 6.19 3.12
C VAL A 311 -39.96 5.57 1.88
N TYR A 312 -41.07 4.86 2.06
CA TYR A 312 -41.78 4.20 0.96
C TYR A 312 -42.82 5.11 0.31
N TRP A 313 -42.82 5.12 -1.02
CA TRP A 313 -43.72 5.94 -1.84
C TRP A 313 -44.90 5.12 -2.36
N SER A 314 -46.03 5.78 -2.60
CA SER A 314 -47.18 5.17 -3.29
C SER A 314 -46.81 4.80 -4.73
N ARG A 315 -46.90 3.51 -5.07
CA ARG A 315 -46.66 2.99 -6.43
C ARG A 315 -47.82 3.29 -7.38
N LYS A 316 -47.53 3.33 -8.69
CA LYS A 316 -48.59 3.32 -9.71
C LYS A 316 -49.21 1.92 -9.76
N GLN A 317 -50.46 1.80 -9.30
CA GLN A 317 -51.19 0.53 -9.27
C GLN A 317 -51.85 0.16 -10.61
N GLU A 318 -51.89 1.08 -11.57
CA GLU A 318 -52.46 0.81 -12.89
C GLU A 318 -51.56 -0.13 -13.71
N ASP A 319 -52.17 -1.06 -14.44
CA ASP A 319 -51.45 -1.92 -15.37
C ASP A 319 -50.81 -1.07 -16.48
N PRO A 320 -49.55 -1.36 -16.87
CA PRO A 320 -48.88 -0.63 -17.93
C PRO A 320 -49.56 -0.85 -19.28
N THR A 321 -49.83 0.23 -20.01
CA THR A 321 -50.48 0.20 -21.32
C THR A 321 -49.51 0.00 -22.48
N ASP A 322 -48.22 0.31 -22.28
CA ASP A 322 -47.18 0.26 -23.30
C ASP A 322 -45.92 -0.48 -22.81
N TYR A 323 -45.22 -1.13 -23.74
CA TYR A 323 -44.02 -1.93 -23.46
C TYR A 323 -42.90 -1.68 -24.49
N TYR A 324 -41.65 -1.71 -24.03
CA TYR A 324 -40.49 -1.96 -24.88
C TYR A 324 -40.38 -3.45 -25.19
N GLN A 325 -40.13 -3.80 -26.45
CA GLN A 325 -40.02 -5.18 -26.91
C GLN A 325 -38.62 -5.45 -27.43
N PHE A 326 -37.91 -6.34 -26.75
CA PHE A 326 -36.57 -6.75 -27.11
C PHE A 326 -36.59 -8.17 -27.68
N HIS A 327 -35.81 -8.41 -28.74
CA HIS A 327 -35.75 -9.71 -29.39
C HIS A 327 -34.31 -10.10 -29.74
N ASP A 328 -34.06 -11.40 -29.89
CA ASP A 328 -32.79 -11.97 -30.32
C ASP A 328 -31.61 -11.56 -29.42
N LEU A 329 -31.79 -11.66 -28.10
CA LEU A 329 -30.80 -11.25 -27.12
C LEU A 329 -29.80 -12.37 -26.85
N TYR A 330 -28.67 -12.33 -27.56
CA TYR A 330 -27.61 -13.34 -27.48
C TYR A 330 -26.27 -12.72 -27.08
N CYS A 331 -25.83 -12.97 -25.85
CA CYS A 331 -24.51 -12.53 -25.38
C CYS A 331 -24.07 -13.35 -24.16
N ARG A 332 -22.85 -13.91 -24.20
CA ARG A 332 -22.29 -14.77 -23.14
C ARG A 332 -23.27 -15.89 -22.74
N ASN A 333 -23.74 -15.88 -21.50
CA ASN A 333 -24.70 -16.84 -20.96
C ASN A 333 -26.16 -16.48 -21.23
N ILE A 334 -26.45 -15.35 -21.90
CA ILE A 334 -27.82 -14.95 -22.27
C ILE A 334 -28.15 -15.49 -23.66
N GLN A 335 -29.23 -16.26 -23.76
CA GLN A 335 -29.77 -16.82 -25.01
C GLN A 335 -31.30 -16.68 -25.03
N MET A 336 -31.79 -15.44 -25.13
CA MET A 336 -33.19 -15.12 -24.91
C MET A 336 -33.85 -14.60 -26.19
N ASP A 337 -34.93 -15.26 -26.61
CA ASP A 337 -35.64 -14.93 -27.85
C ASP A 337 -36.38 -13.59 -27.76
N LYS A 338 -37.06 -13.34 -26.63
CA LYS A 338 -37.83 -12.12 -26.42
C LYS A 338 -37.99 -11.78 -24.93
N ILE A 339 -38.07 -10.49 -24.62
CA ILE A 339 -38.49 -9.97 -23.31
C ILE A 339 -39.21 -8.62 -23.48
N GLN A 340 -40.24 -8.39 -22.67
CA GLN A 340 -41.03 -7.15 -22.69
C GLN A 340 -40.84 -6.38 -21.40
N ILE A 341 -40.52 -5.09 -21.50
CA ILE A 341 -40.29 -4.21 -20.35
C ILE A 341 -41.38 -3.12 -20.34
N PRO A 342 -42.17 -2.97 -19.25
CA PRO A 342 -43.15 -1.90 -19.12
C PRO A 342 -42.57 -0.49 -19.31
N LYS A 343 -43.26 0.36 -20.09
CA LYS A 343 -42.92 1.79 -20.18
C LYS A 343 -43.50 2.58 -19.01
N ASN A 344 -42.89 3.72 -18.70
CA ASN A 344 -43.28 4.62 -17.61
C ASN A 344 -43.42 3.91 -16.25
N ARG A 345 -42.48 2.99 -16.00
CA ARG A 345 -42.36 2.24 -14.76
C ARG A 345 -40.91 2.20 -14.33
N LEU A 346 -40.71 1.95 -13.05
CA LEU A 346 -39.44 1.56 -12.46
C LEU A 346 -39.32 0.04 -12.48
N VAL A 347 -38.47 -0.49 -13.36
CA VAL A 347 -38.24 -1.93 -13.52
C VAL A 347 -36.86 -2.29 -12.99
N THR A 348 -36.79 -3.23 -12.05
CA THR A 348 -35.52 -3.63 -11.42
C THR A 348 -35.16 -5.07 -11.72
N PHE A 349 -33.91 -5.29 -12.13
CA PHE A 349 -33.31 -6.60 -12.32
C PHE A 349 -32.49 -7.00 -11.09
N THR A 350 -32.70 -8.21 -10.58
CA THR A 350 -32.00 -8.74 -9.40
C THR A 350 -31.56 -10.21 -9.59
N GLY A 351 -30.89 -10.79 -8.59
CA GLY A 351 -30.34 -12.16 -8.60
C GLY A 351 -28.84 -12.19 -8.31
N GLU A 352 -28.23 -13.37 -8.16
CA GLU A 352 -26.85 -13.55 -7.65
C GLU A 352 -25.76 -12.86 -8.51
N SER A 353 -24.61 -12.53 -7.93
CA SER A 353 -23.48 -11.99 -8.70
C SER A 353 -23.07 -12.94 -9.83
N GLY A 354 -22.71 -12.42 -11.01
CA GLY A 354 -22.28 -13.23 -12.16
C GLY A 354 -23.39 -14.02 -12.90
N CYS A 355 -24.68 -13.90 -12.53
CA CYS A 355 -25.76 -14.61 -13.22
C CYS A 355 -26.15 -14.04 -14.60
N GLY A 356 -25.68 -12.85 -14.96
CA GLY A 356 -25.88 -12.25 -16.30
C GLY A 356 -26.68 -10.94 -16.36
N LYS A 357 -27.09 -10.36 -15.22
CA LYS A 357 -27.83 -9.08 -15.14
C LYS A 357 -27.24 -7.97 -16.02
N SER A 358 -25.99 -7.60 -15.78
CA SER A 358 -25.30 -6.55 -16.54
C SER A 358 -25.13 -6.93 -18.00
N THR A 359 -24.96 -8.21 -18.34
CA THR A 359 -24.89 -8.65 -19.75
C THR A 359 -26.23 -8.44 -20.44
N LEU A 360 -27.34 -8.85 -19.82
CA LEU A 360 -28.68 -8.64 -20.40
C LEU A 360 -29.01 -7.15 -20.55
N VAL A 361 -28.85 -6.36 -19.49
CA VAL A 361 -29.28 -4.95 -19.49
C VAL A 361 -28.29 -4.07 -20.26
N ASN A 362 -26.99 -4.15 -19.96
CA ASN A 362 -26.00 -3.22 -20.50
C ASN A 362 -25.47 -3.62 -21.87
N GLU A 363 -25.51 -4.90 -22.26
CA GLU A 363 -24.93 -5.35 -23.54
C GLU A 363 -25.97 -5.85 -24.55
N CYS A 364 -27.09 -6.44 -24.10
CA CYS A 364 -28.16 -6.88 -24.99
C CYS A 364 -29.24 -5.80 -25.16
N ILE A 365 -29.94 -5.44 -24.07
CA ILE A 365 -31.06 -4.48 -24.09
C ILE A 365 -30.61 -3.12 -24.62
N SER A 366 -29.47 -2.59 -24.16
CA SER A 366 -28.96 -1.29 -24.62
C SER A 366 -28.72 -1.24 -26.14
N LYS A 367 -28.11 -2.29 -26.72
CA LYS A 367 -27.80 -2.37 -28.16
C LYS A 367 -29.05 -2.55 -28.99
N ASP A 368 -29.96 -3.43 -28.54
CA ASP A 368 -31.23 -3.67 -29.23
C ASP A 368 -32.15 -2.45 -29.15
N PHE A 369 -32.15 -1.72 -28.03
CA PHE A 369 -32.87 -0.46 -27.86
C PHE A 369 -32.45 0.56 -28.92
N MET A 370 -31.15 0.81 -29.07
CA MET A 370 -30.62 1.76 -30.05
C MET A 370 -30.97 1.38 -31.50
N LYS A 371 -31.12 0.08 -31.78
CA LYS A 371 -31.52 -0.44 -33.09
C LYS A 371 -33.02 -0.25 -33.36
N ARG A 372 -33.89 -0.54 -32.38
CA ARG A 372 -35.36 -0.56 -32.56
C ARG A 372 -36.04 0.76 -32.27
N TYR A 373 -35.47 1.57 -31.37
CA TYR A 373 -36.02 2.84 -30.92
C TYR A 373 -35.06 4.01 -31.22
N PRO A 374 -34.65 4.24 -32.48
CA PRO A 374 -33.63 5.24 -32.83
C PRO A 374 -34.06 6.70 -32.60
N LYS A 375 -35.35 6.94 -32.35
CA LYS A 375 -35.89 8.25 -31.99
C LYS A 375 -35.90 8.48 -30.48
N ASP A 376 -35.84 7.43 -29.68
CA ASP A 376 -35.86 7.53 -28.22
C ASP A 376 -34.43 7.71 -27.70
N LYS A 377 -34.30 8.39 -26.56
CA LYS A 377 -32.99 8.61 -25.93
C LYS A 377 -32.70 7.48 -24.95
N LEU A 378 -31.58 6.79 -25.14
CA LEU A 378 -31.02 5.91 -24.12
C LEU A 378 -30.00 6.69 -23.28
N VAL A 379 -30.12 6.63 -21.95
CA VAL A 379 -29.16 7.21 -21.02
C VAL A 379 -28.63 6.11 -20.10
N MET A 380 -27.38 5.70 -20.34
CA MET A 380 -26.67 4.77 -19.47
C MET A 380 -26.03 5.55 -18.32
N VAL A 381 -26.66 5.56 -17.15
CA VAL A 381 -26.19 6.34 -16.01
C VAL A 381 -25.04 5.61 -15.32
N GLY A 382 -23.86 6.23 -15.34
CA GLY A 382 -22.68 5.75 -14.63
C GLY A 382 -21.68 4.94 -15.47
N GLN A 383 -22.04 4.54 -16.69
CA GLN A 383 -21.09 3.96 -17.65
C GLN A 383 -20.15 5.07 -18.20
N ASP A 384 -18.94 4.70 -18.63
CA ASP A 384 -17.84 5.57 -19.10
C ASP A 384 -16.89 6.22 -18.09
N ARG A 385 -16.89 5.77 -16.83
CA ARG A 385 -15.90 6.20 -15.81
C ARG A 385 -14.44 6.15 -16.28
N ASN A 386 -14.12 5.25 -17.21
CA ASN A 386 -12.77 5.00 -17.69
C ASN A 386 -12.49 5.48 -19.13
N GLN A 387 -13.51 5.86 -19.92
CA GLN A 387 -13.33 6.20 -21.35
C GLN A 387 -13.38 7.71 -21.63
N SER A 388 -14.08 8.51 -20.82
CA SER A 388 -14.27 9.96 -21.04
C SER A 388 -13.81 10.84 -19.87
N ILE A 389 -13.46 10.24 -18.72
CA ILE A 389 -13.06 10.93 -17.50
C ILE A 389 -11.56 10.79 -17.27
N THR A 390 -10.81 11.84 -17.57
CA THR A 390 -9.38 11.89 -17.20
C THR A 390 -9.22 11.90 -15.67
N SER A 391 -8.08 11.48 -15.14
CA SER A 391 -7.74 11.60 -13.71
C SER A 391 -7.71 13.05 -13.17
N ARG A 392 -7.96 14.02 -14.05
CA ARG A 392 -8.03 15.46 -13.78
C ARG A 392 -9.46 16.00 -13.77
N SER A 393 -10.47 15.20 -14.13
CA SER A 393 -11.87 15.64 -14.16
C SER A 393 -12.43 15.79 -12.74
N THR A 394 -12.86 17.00 -12.39
CA THR A 394 -13.54 17.33 -11.13
C THR A 394 -15.05 17.45 -11.32
N ILE A 395 -15.83 17.46 -10.24
CA ILE A 395 -17.29 17.68 -10.28
C ILE A 395 -17.64 18.92 -11.12
N ALA A 396 -16.94 20.04 -10.90
CA ALA A 396 -17.23 21.27 -11.63
C ALA A 396 -16.92 21.21 -13.12
N THR A 397 -15.90 20.45 -13.54
CA THR A 397 -15.62 20.26 -14.96
C THR A 397 -16.61 19.30 -15.61
N PHE A 398 -17.01 18.25 -14.90
CA PHE A 398 -17.97 17.26 -15.39
C PHE A 398 -19.36 17.86 -15.59
N LEU A 399 -19.80 18.69 -14.64
CA LEU A 399 -21.06 19.44 -14.74
C LEU A 399 -20.96 20.67 -15.65
N ASP A 400 -19.84 20.93 -16.34
CA ASP A 400 -19.64 22.13 -17.17
C ASP A 400 -20.03 23.46 -16.48
N ILE A 401 -19.60 23.61 -15.22
CA ILE A 401 -19.82 24.82 -14.41
C ILE A 401 -18.52 25.54 -14.04
N LYS A 402 -17.33 24.92 -14.18
CA LYS A 402 -16.04 25.52 -13.81
C LYS A 402 -15.83 26.93 -14.38
N LYS A 403 -15.99 27.12 -15.69
CA LYS A 403 -15.83 28.44 -16.36
C LYS A 403 -16.90 29.47 -15.99
N LYS A 404 -18.06 29.01 -15.50
CA LYS A 404 -19.16 29.89 -15.09
C LYS A 404 -18.88 30.42 -13.68
N LEU A 405 -18.36 29.55 -12.81
CA LEU A 405 -18.03 29.88 -11.42
C LEU A 405 -16.81 30.79 -11.26
N THR A 406 -15.85 30.75 -12.19
CA THR A 406 -14.68 31.66 -12.19
C THR A 406 -15.03 33.14 -12.32
N LYS A 407 -16.30 33.50 -12.54
CA LYS A 407 -16.78 34.89 -12.59
C LYS A 407 -17.18 35.45 -11.22
N TYR A 408 -17.29 34.59 -10.20
CA TYR A 408 -17.86 34.95 -8.89
C TYR A 408 -16.83 34.98 -7.75
N SER A 409 -15.57 34.63 -8.01
CA SER A 409 -14.48 34.73 -7.02
C SER A 409 -13.19 35.21 -7.68
N GLU A 410 -12.48 36.14 -7.03
CA GLU A 410 -11.13 36.55 -7.43
C GLU A 410 -10.07 35.50 -7.06
N ASP A 411 -10.34 34.69 -6.03
CA ASP A 411 -9.55 33.52 -5.64
C ASP A 411 -10.27 32.23 -6.03
N ILE A 412 -9.80 31.61 -7.13
CA ILE A 412 -10.41 30.40 -7.69
C ILE A 412 -10.24 29.21 -6.73
N ASP A 413 -9.19 29.17 -5.92
CA ASP A 413 -8.92 27.97 -5.11
C ASP A 413 -9.88 27.89 -3.91
N ASP A 414 -10.33 29.03 -3.37
CA ASP A 414 -11.26 29.08 -2.22
C ASP A 414 -12.65 28.51 -2.55
N ILE A 415 -13.29 28.98 -3.64
CA ILE A 415 -14.66 28.55 -3.98
C ILE A 415 -14.72 27.06 -4.40
N PHE A 416 -13.66 26.50 -4.99
CA PHE A 416 -13.68 25.10 -5.44
C PHE A 416 -13.41 24.09 -4.32
N GLN A 417 -12.79 24.52 -3.22
CA GLN A 417 -12.47 23.70 -2.06
C GLN A 417 -13.60 23.64 -1.01
N ARG A 418 -14.58 24.55 -1.09
CA ARG A 418 -15.77 24.57 -0.23
C ARG A 418 -16.82 23.54 -0.67
N SER A 419 -17.73 23.19 0.25
CA SER A 419 -18.84 22.27 -0.07
C SER A 419 -19.90 22.95 -0.95
N ILE A 420 -20.67 22.17 -1.72
CA ILE A 420 -21.74 22.71 -2.56
C ILE A 420 -22.79 23.45 -1.72
N GLU A 421 -23.11 22.95 -0.53
CA GLU A 421 -23.99 23.63 0.45
C GLU A 421 -23.47 25.01 0.88
N ASP A 422 -22.14 25.17 0.99
CA ASP A 422 -21.54 26.45 1.37
C ASP A 422 -21.56 27.47 0.23
N ILE A 423 -21.53 27.01 -1.02
CA ILE A 423 -21.39 27.86 -2.20
C ILE A 423 -22.76 28.28 -2.75
N ILE A 424 -23.80 27.46 -2.55
CA ILE A 424 -25.10 27.66 -3.22
C ILE A 424 -25.73 29.03 -2.92
N ALA A 425 -25.51 29.56 -1.71
CA ALA A 425 -26.02 30.85 -1.26
C ALA A 425 -25.36 32.04 -1.97
N GLU A 426 -24.17 31.86 -2.55
CA GLU A 426 -23.42 32.88 -3.27
C GLU A 426 -23.77 32.94 -4.76
N LEU A 427 -24.56 31.97 -5.26
CA LEU A 427 -24.88 31.84 -6.68
C LEU A 427 -26.29 32.36 -7.00
N PRO A 428 -26.47 33.14 -8.08
CA PRO A 428 -27.78 33.59 -8.52
C PRO A 428 -28.72 32.41 -8.85
N THR A 429 -29.96 32.46 -8.35
CA THR A 429 -30.95 31.37 -8.50
C THR A 429 -31.31 31.04 -9.96
N GLU A 430 -31.16 32.01 -10.87
CA GLU A 430 -31.43 31.84 -12.29
C GLU A 430 -30.30 31.12 -13.05
N ASP A 431 -29.09 31.08 -12.49
CA ASP A 431 -27.92 30.45 -13.12
C ASP A 431 -28.10 28.93 -13.22
N ILE A 432 -27.66 28.36 -14.35
CA ILE A 432 -27.63 26.92 -14.55
C ILE A 432 -26.71 26.21 -13.54
N ALA A 433 -25.65 26.88 -13.07
CA ALA A 433 -24.80 26.38 -12.00
C ALA A 433 -25.61 26.23 -10.70
N HIS A 434 -26.38 27.25 -10.30
CA HIS A 434 -27.25 27.16 -9.13
C HIS A 434 -28.27 26.02 -9.29
N LYS A 435 -28.96 25.91 -10.43
CA LYS A 435 -29.95 24.83 -10.66
C LYS A 435 -29.36 23.42 -10.57
N ARG A 436 -28.18 23.20 -11.17
CA ARG A 436 -27.46 21.92 -11.11
C ARG A 436 -27.03 21.58 -9.68
N LEU A 437 -26.48 22.56 -8.97
CA LEU A 437 -26.01 22.38 -7.59
C LEU A 437 -27.17 22.19 -6.61
N SER A 438 -28.29 22.89 -6.78
CA SER A 438 -29.50 22.69 -5.97
C SER A 438 -30.08 21.28 -6.14
N LEU A 439 -30.02 20.71 -7.35
CA LEU A 439 -30.45 19.32 -7.57
C LEU A 439 -29.49 18.32 -6.91
N LEU A 440 -28.17 18.59 -6.90
CA LEU A 440 -27.22 17.77 -6.13
C LEU A 440 -27.47 17.84 -4.62
N ILE A 441 -27.79 19.02 -4.09
CA ILE A 441 -28.20 19.18 -2.68
C ILE A 441 -29.46 18.37 -2.42
N LYS A 442 -30.47 18.45 -3.30
CA LYS A 442 -31.70 17.65 -3.18
C LYS A 442 -31.40 16.15 -3.15
N LEU A 443 -30.48 15.69 -4.00
CA LEU A 443 -29.99 14.30 -4.00
C LEU A 443 -29.09 13.96 -2.80
N GLY A 444 -28.92 14.83 -1.81
CA GLY A 444 -28.13 14.59 -0.61
C GLY A 444 -26.61 14.66 -0.81
N LEU A 445 -26.14 15.25 -1.92
CA LEU A 445 -24.72 15.40 -2.27
C LEU A 445 -24.17 16.80 -2.04
N GLY A 446 -24.84 17.60 -1.21
CA GLY A 446 -24.44 18.98 -0.90
C GLY A 446 -23.09 19.11 -0.18
N TYR A 447 -22.65 18.06 0.50
CA TYR A 447 -21.36 18.01 1.20
C TYR A 447 -20.14 17.87 0.28
N LEU A 448 -20.33 17.54 -1.01
CA LEU A 448 -19.22 17.38 -1.95
C LEU A 448 -18.58 18.74 -2.28
N THR A 449 -17.29 18.74 -2.63
CA THR A 449 -16.58 19.94 -3.09
C THR A 449 -16.43 19.93 -4.61
N LEU A 450 -16.34 21.11 -5.23
CA LEU A 450 -16.33 21.26 -6.68
C LEU A 450 -15.02 20.80 -7.34
N GLU A 451 -13.91 20.85 -6.60
CA GLU A 451 -12.61 20.33 -7.02
C GLU A 451 -12.47 18.81 -6.81
N ARG A 452 -13.41 18.18 -6.11
CA ARG A 452 -13.36 16.73 -5.88
C ARG A 452 -13.26 16.01 -7.21
N LYS A 453 -12.25 15.15 -7.33
CA LYS A 453 -12.03 14.33 -8.52
C LYS A 453 -13.20 13.37 -8.66
N THR A 454 -13.78 13.30 -9.84
CA THR A 454 -14.91 12.39 -10.16
C THR A 454 -14.57 10.91 -9.90
N GLN A 455 -13.29 10.55 -10.03
CA GLN A 455 -12.78 9.19 -9.73
C GLN A 455 -12.79 8.84 -8.23
N THR A 456 -12.83 9.82 -7.33
CA THR A 456 -12.88 9.60 -5.88
C THR A 456 -14.30 9.57 -5.33
N LEU A 457 -15.31 9.65 -6.20
CA LEU A 457 -16.72 9.48 -5.81
C LEU A 457 -17.05 7.99 -5.66
N SER A 458 -18.07 7.67 -4.86
CA SER A 458 -18.70 6.35 -4.92
C SER A 458 -19.42 6.15 -6.27
N THR A 459 -19.76 4.90 -6.60
CA THR A 459 -20.52 4.62 -7.83
C THR A 459 -21.86 5.34 -7.82
N GLY A 460 -22.62 5.25 -6.72
CA GLY A 460 -23.89 5.94 -6.58
C GLY A 460 -23.74 7.47 -6.57
N GLU A 461 -22.75 8.04 -5.89
CA GLU A 461 -22.47 9.48 -5.93
C GLU A 461 -22.23 9.96 -7.37
N PHE A 462 -21.41 9.21 -8.12
CA PHE A 462 -21.15 9.53 -9.51
C PHE A 462 -22.39 9.38 -10.40
N GLN A 463 -23.22 8.36 -10.16
CA GLN A 463 -24.49 8.20 -10.89
C GLN A 463 -25.45 9.35 -10.63
N CYS A 464 -25.55 9.83 -9.39
CA CYS A 464 -26.32 11.04 -9.07
C CYS A 464 -25.76 12.27 -9.81
N VAL A 465 -24.44 12.48 -9.81
CA VAL A 465 -23.80 13.58 -10.55
C VAL A 465 -24.05 13.48 -12.06
N HIS A 466 -24.00 12.26 -12.63
CA HIS A 466 -24.28 12.00 -14.03
C HIS A 466 -25.76 12.23 -14.36
N LEU A 467 -26.67 11.78 -13.52
CA LEU A 467 -28.11 12.04 -13.65
C LEU A 467 -28.39 13.55 -13.72
N VAL A 468 -27.80 14.35 -12.82
CA VAL A 468 -27.93 15.81 -12.86
C VAL A 468 -27.39 16.41 -14.15
N SER A 469 -26.27 15.89 -14.69
CA SER A 469 -25.74 16.35 -15.97
C SER A 469 -26.75 16.13 -17.12
N GLU A 470 -27.38 14.96 -17.14
CA GLU A 470 -28.27 14.52 -18.23
C GLU A 470 -29.67 15.15 -18.17
N LEU A 471 -30.23 15.39 -16.98
CA LEU A 471 -31.54 16.03 -16.82
C LEU A 471 -31.57 17.47 -17.36
N TYR A 472 -30.42 18.15 -17.38
CA TYR A 472 -30.28 19.51 -17.92
C TYR A 472 -29.73 19.54 -19.35
N ALA A 473 -29.57 18.39 -20.01
CA ALA A 473 -29.17 18.32 -21.41
C ALA A 473 -30.34 18.73 -22.32
N LYS A 474 -30.15 19.77 -23.14
CA LYS A 474 -31.18 20.28 -24.07
C LYS A 474 -31.40 19.32 -25.24
N THR A 475 -32.15 18.24 -25.04
CA THR A 475 -32.56 17.32 -26.12
C THR A 475 -34.05 17.02 -26.01
N ARG A 476 -34.83 17.36 -27.05
CA ARG A 476 -36.24 16.99 -27.17
C ARG A 476 -36.32 15.60 -27.82
N ASN A 477 -36.54 14.57 -27.03
CA ASN A 477 -36.80 13.21 -27.51
C ASN A 477 -38.21 12.77 -27.10
N PRO A 478 -38.93 11.97 -27.92
CA PRO A 478 -40.28 11.49 -27.64
C PRO A 478 -40.36 10.60 -26.41
N HIS A 479 -39.34 9.76 -26.16
CA HIS A 479 -39.19 9.00 -24.92
C HIS A 479 -37.73 8.95 -24.49
N THR A 480 -37.51 8.78 -23.18
CA THR A 480 -36.17 8.59 -22.60
C THR A 480 -36.16 7.36 -21.71
N LEU A 481 -35.23 6.44 -21.95
CA LEU A 481 -34.95 5.29 -21.09
C LEU A 481 -33.66 5.55 -20.30
N PHE A 482 -33.78 5.63 -18.97
CA PHE A 482 -32.61 5.64 -18.09
C PHE A 482 -32.30 4.21 -17.65
N ILE A 483 -31.02 3.85 -17.68
CA ILE A 483 -30.52 2.59 -17.13
C ILE A 483 -29.51 2.91 -16.03
N PHE A 484 -29.78 2.43 -14.82
CA PHE A 484 -28.86 2.51 -13.68
C PHE A 484 -28.31 1.12 -13.36
N ASP A 485 -27.01 1.05 -13.07
CA ASP A 485 -26.34 -0.20 -12.69
C ASP A 485 -25.84 -0.10 -11.25
N GLU A 486 -26.53 -0.74 -10.31
CA GLU A 486 -26.31 -0.65 -8.85
C GLU A 486 -26.29 0.80 -8.32
N PRO A 487 -27.33 1.63 -8.55
CA PRO A 487 -27.36 3.00 -8.05
C PRO A 487 -27.23 3.10 -6.54
N SER A 488 -27.63 2.07 -5.77
CA SER A 488 -27.53 2.09 -4.30
C SER A 488 -26.09 2.09 -3.77
N LYS A 489 -25.14 1.72 -4.62
CA LYS A 489 -23.76 1.42 -4.25
C LYS A 489 -23.01 2.61 -3.67
N GLY A 490 -22.72 2.52 -2.36
CA GLY A 490 -22.04 3.57 -1.61
C GLY A 490 -22.92 4.80 -1.34
N LEU A 491 -24.24 4.62 -1.32
CA LEU A 491 -25.21 5.63 -0.88
C LEU A 491 -25.78 5.25 0.49
N SER A 492 -25.96 6.25 1.36
CA SER A 492 -26.66 6.07 2.65
C SER A 492 -28.17 6.15 2.48
N GLN A 493 -28.93 5.65 3.46
CA GLN A 493 -30.39 5.65 3.43
C GLN A 493 -31.00 7.04 3.16
N ASN A 494 -30.42 8.12 3.71
CA ASN A 494 -30.87 9.48 3.41
C ASN A 494 -30.77 9.79 1.90
N ILE A 495 -29.65 9.45 1.28
CA ILE A 495 -29.44 9.67 -0.15
C ILE A 495 -30.34 8.74 -0.97
N LEU A 496 -30.53 7.48 -0.55
CA LEU A 496 -31.45 6.55 -1.22
C LEU A 496 -32.90 7.08 -1.19
N ASN A 497 -33.35 7.59 -0.05
CA ASN A 497 -34.67 8.22 0.08
C ASN A 497 -34.81 9.40 -0.91
N GLN A 498 -33.82 10.28 -1.00
CA GLN A 498 -33.82 11.42 -1.92
C GLN A 498 -33.68 11.01 -3.40
N PHE A 499 -32.94 9.95 -3.67
CA PHE A 499 -32.77 9.39 -5.01
C PHE A 499 -34.09 8.81 -5.51
N ILE A 500 -34.77 7.99 -4.69
CA ILE A 500 -36.09 7.45 -5.02
C ILE A 500 -37.13 8.56 -5.16
N ASP A 501 -37.16 9.56 -4.27
CA ASP A 501 -38.01 10.76 -4.44
C ASP A 501 -37.80 11.39 -5.81
N SER A 502 -36.54 11.63 -6.19
CA SER A 502 -36.20 12.25 -7.47
C SER A 502 -36.61 11.37 -8.67
N VAL A 503 -36.37 10.06 -8.58
CA VAL A 503 -36.80 9.07 -9.58
C VAL A 503 -38.31 9.06 -9.74
N ARG A 504 -39.07 9.11 -8.64
CA ARG A 504 -40.54 9.16 -8.66
C ARG A 504 -41.04 10.47 -9.27
N VAL A 505 -40.41 11.60 -8.94
CA VAL A 505 -40.71 12.89 -9.56
C VAL A 505 -40.49 12.87 -11.08
N ILE A 506 -39.38 12.26 -11.54
CA ILE A 506 -39.07 12.13 -12.96
C ILE A 506 -40.09 11.23 -13.69
N LEU A 507 -40.57 10.17 -13.05
CA LEU A 507 -41.58 9.24 -13.63
C LEU A 507 -43.00 9.83 -13.74
N HIS A 508 -43.25 11.05 -13.24
CA HIS A 508 -44.46 11.79 -13.59
C HIS A 508 -44.49 12.21 -15.06
N ASP A 509 -43.33 12.32 -15.71
CA ASP A 509 -43.25 12.46 -17.16
C ASP A 509 -43.50 11.10 -17.82
N GLU A 510 -44.64 10.97 -18.50
CA GLU A 510 -45.06 9.75 -19.20
C GLU A 510 -44.06 9.31 -20.29
N SER A 511 -43.20 10.23 -20.75
CA SER A 511 -42.16 9.94 -21.73
C SER A 511 -40.94 9.21 -21.15
N VAL A 512 -40.80 9.13 -19.82
CA VAL A 512 -39.62 8.58 -19.15
C VAL A 512 -39.88 7.17 -18.62
N SER A 513 -38.94 6.26 -18.85
CA SER A 513 -38.89 4.92 -18.25
C SER A 513 -37.55 4.67 -17.58
N ILE A 514 -37.51 3.88 -16.52
CA ILE A 514 -36.30 3.65 -15.75
C ILE A 514 -36.09 2.15 -15.50
N ILE A 515 -34.91 1.66 -15.88
CA ILE A 515 -34.42 0.32 -15.54
C ILE A 515 -33.29 0.46 -14.52
N MET A 516 -33.29 -0.41 -13.51
CA MET A 516 -32.19 -0.53 -12.56
C MET A 516 -31.71 -1.98 -12.47
N ILE A 517 -30.41 -2.19 -12.29
CA ILE A 517 -29.87 -3.44 -11.74
C ILE A 517 -29.63 -3.19 -10.26
N GLU A 518 -30.21 -3.99 -9.37
CA GLU A 518 -30.11 -3.70 -7.93
C GLU A 518 -30.29 -4.94 -7.05
N HIS A 519 -29.71 -4.86 -5.85
CA HIS A 519 -29.77 -5.90 -4.82
C HIS A 519 -30.28 -5.37 -3.48
N ASN A 520 -30.23 -4.04 -3.29
CA ASN A 520 -30.69 -3.40 -2.08
C ASN A 520 -32.22 -3.60 -1.89
N ALA A 521 -32.61 -4.12 -0.73
CA ALA A 521 -34.01 -4.42 -0.40
C ALA A 521 -34.93 -3.21 -0.53
N TYR A 522 -34.54 -2.05 0.00
CA TYR A 522 -35.33 -0.81 -0.10
C TYR A 522 -35.54 -0.38 -1.56
N MET A 523 -34.54 -0.54 -2.42
CA MET A 523 -34.65 -0.20 -3.84
C MET A 523 -35.56 -1.18 -4.59
N LEU A 524 -35.51 -2.48 -4.27
CA LEU A 524 -36.42 -3.50 -4.80
C LEU A 524 -37.86 -3.25 -4.36
N GLU A 525 -38.06 -2.90 -3.09
CA GLU A 525 -39.37 -2.56 -2.54
C GLU A 525 -39.93 -1.28 -3.19
N SER A 526 -39.04 -0.39 -3.61
CA SER A 526 -39.38 0.81 -4.35
C SER A 526 -39.69 0.55 -5.82
N SER A 527 -39.51 -0.65 -6.37
CA SER A 527 -39.76 -0.96 -7.78
C SER A 527 -41.23 -1.23 -8.08
N ASP A 528 -41.63 -0.96 -9.33
CA ASP A 528 -42.97 -1.30 -9.82
C ASP A 528 -43.01 -2.74 -10.38
N PHE A 529 -41.93 -3.15 -11.06
CA PHE A 529 -41.73 -4.50 -11.58
C PHE A 529 -40.33 -5.02 -11.25
N ILE A 530 -40.24 -6.32 -11.00
CA ILE A 530 -39.01 -7.02 -10.64
C ILE A 530 -38.78 -8.18 -11.61
N ILE A 531 -37.54 -8.33 -12.04
CA ILE A 531 -37.06 -9.43 -12.89
C ILE A 531 -35.91 -10.10 -12.15
N ASP A 532 -36.15 -11.29 -11.62
CA ASP A 532 -35.17 -12.02 -10.81
C ASP A 532 -34.53 -13.16 -11.60
N PHE A 533 -33.20 -13.15 -11.66
CA PHE A 533 -32.40 -14.24 -12.22
C PHE A 533 -32.28 -15.44 -11.26
N GLY A 534 -32.52 -15.23 -9.96
CA GLY A 534 -32.26 -16.22 -8.92
C GLY A 534 -30.78 -16.54 -8.76
N LYS A 535 -30.48 -17.80 -8.43
CA LYS A 535 -29.12 -18.32 -8.27
C LYS A 535 -28.40 -18.46 -9.61
N ARG A 536 -27.07 -18.39 -9.59
CA ARG A 536 -26.25 -18.63 -10.77
C ARG A 536 -26.44 -20.07 -11.29
N GLN A 537 -26.61 -20.19 -12.61
CA GLN A 537 -26.74 -21.47 -13.30
C GLN A 537 -25.64 -21.61 -14.36
N GLN A 538 -25.22 -22.85 -14.64
CA GLN A 538 -24.32 -23.13 -15.76
C GLN A 538 -25.03 -23.08 -17.11
N GLU A 539 -26.33 -23.38 -17.15
CA GLU A 539 -27.10 -23.30 -18.37
C GLU A 539 -27.36 -21.84 -18.81
N PRO A 540 -27.43 -21.57 -20.12
CA PRO A 540 -27.77 -20.25 -20.60
C PRO A 540 -29.17 -19.79 -20.16
N VAL A 541 -29.31 -18.52 -19.81
CA VAL A 541 -30.59 -17.90 -19.46
C VAL A 541 -31.43 -17.71 -20.72
N ARG A 542 -32.55 -18.43 -20.80
CA ARG A 542 -33.47 -18.41 -21.96
C ARG A 542 -34.76 -17.66 -21.73
N HIS A 543 -35.20 -17.56 -20.47
CA HIS A 543 -36.46 -16.93 -20.09
C HIS A 543 -36.31 -16.26 -18.71
N LEU A 544 -36.99 -15.13 -18.51
CA LEU A 544 -37.12 -14.45 -17.22
C LEU A 544 -38.54 -13.90 -17.12
N ASP A 545 -39.14 -14.04 -15.94
CA ASP A 545 -40.46 -13.50 -15.65
C ASP A 545 -40.38 -12.02 -15.27
N VAL A 546 -41.27 -11.20 -15.84
CA VAL A 546 -41.45 -9.80 -15.44
C VAL A 546 -42.62 -9.74 -14.48
N VAL A 547 -42.31 -9.65 -13.19
CA VAL A 547 -43.28 -9.81 -12.11
C VAL A 547 -43.60 -8.45 -11.50
N GLY A 548 -44.89 -8.12 -11.37
CA GLY A 548 -45.31 -6.91 -10.66
C GLY A 548 -44.93 -6.99 -9.17
N HIS A 549 -44.62 -5.85 -8.54
CA HIS A 549 -44.13 -5.77 -7.16
C HIS A 549 -44.90 -6.69 -6.19
N ASP A 550 -46.23 -6.56 -6.12
CA ASP A 550 -47.03 -7.28 -5.12
C ASP A 550 -46.95 -8.79 -5.34
N ASN A 551 -46.88 -9.25 -6.59
CA ASN A 551 -46.75 -10.66 -6.95
C ASN A 551 -45.36 -11.23 -6.62
N TYR A 552 -44.32 -10.40 -6.64
CA TYR A 552 -42.97 -10.81 -6.27
C TYR A 552 -42.89 -11.07 -4.77
N PHE A 553 -43.30 -10.09 -3.94
CA PHE A 553 -43.22 -10.20 -2.49
C PHE A 553 -44.28 -11.13 -1.86
N THR A 554 -45.40 -11.41 -2.53
CA THR A 554 -46.39 -12.41 -2.05
C THR A 554 -45.97 -13.85 -2.32
N LYS A 555 -45.18 -14.12 -3.37
CA LYS A 555 -44.62 -15.45 -3.66
C LYS A 555 -43.51 -15.87 -2.70
N ASP A 556 -42.86 -14.90 -2.05
CA ASP A 556 -41.67 -15.09 -1.21
C ASP A 556 -41.96 -15.20 0.31
N THR A 557 -43.14 -15.71 0.68
CA THR A 557 -43.53 -15.92 2.09
C THR A 557 -42.95 -17.19 2.73
N ASN A 558 -41.90 -17.77 2.15
CA ASN A 558 -41.05 -18.69 2.89
C ASN A 558 -40.01 -17.87 3.64
N GLU A 559 -40.39 -17.38 4.84
CA GLU A 559 -39.42 -16.93 5.84
C GLU A 559 -38.43 -18.07 6.06
N HIS A 560 -37.25 -17.98 5.45
CA HIS A 560 -36.12 -18.74 5.91
C HIS A 560 -35.73 -18.14 7.25
N ASP A 561 -36.16 -18.83 8.30
CA ASP A 561 -35.89 -18.59 9.71
C ASP A 561 -34.38 -18.78 9.97
N TYR A 562 -33.56 -17.88 9.44
CA TYR A 562 -32.14 -17.83 9.75
C TYR A 562 -32.00 -17.16 11.11
N ALA A 563 -31.52 -17.92 12.10
CA ALA A 563 -31.15 -17.36 13.38
C ALA A 563 -30.20 -16.16 13.16
N PRO A 564 -30.41 -15.02 13.86
CA PRO A 564 -29.60 -13.83 13.65
C PRO A 564 -28.13 -14.16 13.89
N VAL A 565 -27.30 -13.91 12.86
CA VAL A 565 -25.85 -14.12 12.94
C VAL A 565 -25.28 -13.07 13.88
N HIS A 566 -24.67 -13.53 14.97
CA HIS A 566 -23.95 -12.68 15.91
C HIS A 566 -22.44 -12.91 15.78
N ILE A 567 -21.68 -11.85 15.55
CA ILE A 567 -20.23 -11.88 15.38
C ILE A 567 -19.59 -11.56 16.72
N SER A 568 -19.23 -12.60 17.49
CA SER A 568 -18.36 -12.41 18.66
C SER A 568 -16.94 -12.05 18.22
N SER A 569 -16.26 -11.23 19.00
CA SER A 569 -14.88 -10.80 18.75
C SER A 569 -14.06 -10.93 20.03
N THR A 570 -12.84 -11.44 19.92
CA THR A 570 -11.92 -11.55 21.07
C THR A 570 -10.50 -11.27 20.63
N LEU A 571 -9.78 -10.46 21.41
CA LEU A 571 -8.33 -10.34 21.32
C LEU A 571 -7.68 -11.11 22.48
N GLU A 572 -6.60 -11.82 22.18
CA GLU A 572 -5.77 -12.42 23.21
C GLU A 572 -4.99 -11.33 23.93
N ASP A 573 -5.22 -11.21 25.25
CA ASP A 573 -4.36 -10.41 26.12
C ASP A 573 -3.00 -11.13 26.26
N LYS A 574 -1.95 -10.40 25.92
CA LYS A 574 -0.55 -10.86 26.00
C LYS A 574 0.20 -9.89 26.87
N ASN A 575 0.71 -10.36 28.00
CA ASN A 575 1.48 -9.54 28.93
C ASN A 575 2.56 -10.35 29.65
N GLY A 576 3.57 -9.65 30.17
CA GLY A 576 4.66 -10.24 30.93
C GLY A 576 5.96 -10.39 30.13
N ILE A 577 6.97 -10.94 30.81
CA ILE A 577 8.33 -11.08 30.30
C ILE A 577 8.71 -12.56 30.34
N THR A 578 9.20 -13.08 29.22
CA THR A 578 9.73 -14.44 29.10
C THR A 578 11.20 -14.38 28.71
N TYR A 579 12.04 -15.13 29.43
CA TYR A 579 13.46 -15.26 29.14
C TYR A 579 13.73 -16.65 28.55
N LEU A 580 14.05 -16.71 27.26
CA LEU A 580 14.34 -17.97 26.59
C LEU A 580 15.79 -18.40 26.84
N LYS A 581 15.95 -19.50 27.57
CA LYS A 581 17.28 -20.08 27.87
C LYS A 581 17.81 -20.95 26.73
N GLU A 582 16.91 -21.67 26.07
CA GLU A 582 17.23 -22.62 24.99
C GLU A 582 16.55 -22.19 23.70
N ASN A 583 17.15 -22.59 22.58
CA ASN A 583 16.66 -22.35 21.21
C ASN A 583 16.31 -20.89 20.83
N HIS A 584 16.82 -19.91 21.58
CA HIS A 584 16.49 -18.49 21.38
C HIS A 584 16.85 -17.96 19.99
N ILE A 585 17.87 -18.53 19.31
CA ILE A 585 18.24 -18.14 17.94
C ILE A 585 17.16 -18.57 16.93
N GLU A 586 16.69 -19.81 17.00
CA GLU A 586 15.65 -20.33 16.10
C GLU A 586 14.31 -19.65 16.39
N TYR A 587 14.01 -19.42 17.67
CA TYR A 587 12.83 -18.67 18.09
C TYR A 587 12.83 -17.25 17.49
N PHE A 588 13.93 -16.51 17.62
CA PHE A 588 14.05 -15.17 17.04
C PHE A 588 13.89 -15.20 15.51
N LYS A 589 14.48 -16.20 14.82
CA LYS A 589 14.30 -16.35 13.37
C LYS A 589 12.84 -16.59 12.99
N SER A 590 12.11 -17.39 13.76
CA SER A 590 10.68 -17.65 13.54
C SER A 590 9.83 -16.38 13.76
N ALA A 591 10.14 -15.62 14.81
CA ALA A 591 9.52 -14.33 15.07
C ALA A 591 9.84 -13.30 13.96
N GLU A 592 11.09 -13.22 13.51
CA GLU A 592 11.51 -12.38 12.40
C GLU A 592 10.81 -12.78 11.10
N ASN A 593 10.61 -14.09 10.87
CA ASN A 593 9.86 -14.61 9.73
C ASN A 593 8.36 -14.24 9.79
N THR A 594 7.75 -14.26 10.98
CA THR A 594 6.35 -13.80 11.14
C THR A 594 6.25 -12.28 10.92
N TYR A 595 7.20 -11.52 11.45
CA TYR A 595 7.20 -10.06 11.32
C TYR A 595 7.46 -9.60 9.88
N LYS A 596 8.57 -10.03 9.26
CA LYS A 596 8.96 -9.66 7.90
C LYS A 596 8.20 -10.43 6.82
N GLY A 597 8.11 -11.76 6.98
CA GLY A 597 7.46 -12.67 6.03
C GLY A 597 5.93 -12.64 6.07
N GLY A 598 5.35 -12.35 7.23
CA GLY A 598 3.90 -12.26 7.40
C GLY A 598 3.39 -10.83 7.26
N ILE A 599 3.49 -10.06 8.36
CA ILE A 599 2.88 -8.73 8.45
C ILE A 599 3.44 -7.80 7.37
N LEU A 600 4.76 -7.58 7.32
CA LEU A 600 5.35 -6.57 6.45
C LEU A 600 5.17 -6.88 4.94
N LYS A 601 5.22 -8.16 4.54
CA LYS A 601 4.88 -8.59 3.17
C LYS A 601 3.39 -8.37 2.83
N SER A 602 2.49 -8.43 3.81
CA SER A 602 1.09 -8.09 3.57
C SER A 602 0.87 -6.60 3.25
N LEU A 603 1.76 -5.72 3.74
CA LEU A 603 1.63 -4.26 3.63
C LEU A 603 2.22 -3.66 2.34
N SER A 604 3.15 -4.34 1.67
CA SER A 604 3.78 -3.81 0.44
C SER A 604 4.15 -4.90 -0.55
N SER A 605 3.80 -4.68 -1.82
CA SER A 605 4.26 -5.53 -2.92
C SER A 605 5.78 -5.52 -3.09
N MET A 606 6.44 -4.41 -2.74
CA MET A 606 7.91 -4.33 -2.78
C MET A 606 8.53 -5.15 -1.65
N ALA A 607 7.93 -5.13 -0.46
CA ALA A 607 8.32 -6.01 0.64
C ALA A 607 8.13 -7.49 0.27
N ARG A 608 7.06 -7.87 -0.45
CA ARG A 608 6.88 -9.25 -0.98
C ARG A 608 8.06 -9.71 -1.84
N LEU A 609 8.59 -8.81 -2.66
CA LEU A 609 9.75 -9.09 -3.51
C LEU A 609 11.04 -9.18 -2.70
N ILE A 610 11.33 -8.17 -1.87
CA ILE A 610 12.61 -8.05 -1.15
C ILE A 610 12.72 -9.05 -0.01
N TYR A 611 11.64 -9.27 0.73
CA TYR A 611 11.56 -10.29 1.78
C TYR A 611 11.12 -11.64 1.21
N GLY A 612 11.38 -11.92 -0.07
CA GLY A 612 10.98 -13.15 -0.76
C GLY A 612 11.41 -14.44 -0.06
N GLU A 613 12.58 -14.44 0.58
CA GLU A 613 13.15 -15.58 1.33
C GLU A 613 12.45 -15.87 2.66
N TYR A 614 11.64 -14.92 3.17
CA TYR A 614 10.84 -15.16 4.37
C TYR A 614 9.53 -15.87 3.98
N GLU A 615 9.38 -17.10 4.45
CA GLU A 615 8.25 -17.99 4.18
C GLU A 615 7.34 -18.04 5.40
N SER A 616 6.46 -17.05 5.57
CA SER A 616 5.43 -17.05 6.61
C SER A 616 4.08 -16.76 5.99
N ASP A 617 3.13 -17.66 6.21
CA ASP A 617 1.71 -17.47 5.85
C ASP A 617 0.89 -16.93 7.03
N LYS A 618 1.52 -16.64 8.18
CA LYS A 618 0.86 -16.09 9.37
C LYS A 618 0.95 -14.56 9.41
N ILE A 619 -0.18 -13.89 9.66
CA ILE A 619 -0.29 -12.45 9.93
C ILE A 619 -0.74 -12.30 11.39
N ALA A 620 0.19 -11.92 12.28
CA ALA A 620 -0.06 -11.82 13.71
C ALA A 620 0.75 -10.68 14.32
N PRO A 621 0.33 -10.05 15.42
CA PRO A 621 1.03 -8.93 16.05
C PRO A 621 2.37 -9.38 16.67
N VAL A 622 3.41 -9.50 15.85
CA VAL A 622 4.77 -9.90 16.25
C VAL A 622 5.76 -8.83 15.81
N ILE A 623 6.64 -8.43 16.73
CA ILE A 623 7.76 -7.52 16.47
C ILE A 623 9.04 -8.25 16.85
N ALA A 624 10.01 -8.30 15.93
CA ALA A 624 11.31 -8.93 16.18
C ALA A 624 12.44 -7.90 15.95
N ILE A 625 13.23 -7.61 17.00
CA ILE A 625 14.31 -6.61 16.95
C ILE A 625 15.59 -7.20 17.54
N ASP A 626 16.67 -7.12 16.77
CA ASP A 626 18.04 -7.42 17.23
C ASP A 626 18.73 -6.08 17.56
N LEU A 627 19.02 -5.85 18.85
CA LEU A 627 19.52 -4.58 19.35
C LEU A 627 20.99 -4.30 19.00
N GLU A 628 21.73 -5.31 18.53
CA GLU A 628 23.10 -5.15 18.04
C GLU A 628 23.17 -4.92 16.51
N ARG A 629 22.10 -5.18 15.76
CA ARG A 629 22.01 -4.87 14.31
C ARG A 629 21.79 -3.39 14.05
N HIS A 630 21.86 -2.94 12.80
CA HIS A 630 21.61 -1.54 12.43
C HIS A 630 20.16 -1.14 12.78
N LEU A 631 19.99 -0.27 13.78
CA LEU A 631 18.67 0.19 14.25
C LEU A 631 18.18 1.43 13.50
N TYR A 632 19.12 2.22 12.99
CA TYR A 632 18.87 3.47 12.27
C TYR A 632 19.78 3.56 11.04
N SER A 633 19.30 4.19 9.98
CA SER A 633 20.12 4.60 8.85
C SER A 633 20.52 6.07 8.98
N GLN A 634 21.48 6.51 8.18
CA GLN A 634 21.83 7.94 8.08
C GLN A 634 20.58 8.80 7.80
N TYR A 635 20.61 10.03 8.29
CA TYR A 635 19.51 10.99 8.23
C TYR A 635 18.25 10.55 8.98
N SER A 636 18.39 9.68 9.99
CA SER A 636 17.33 9.43 10.99
C SER A 636 17.50 10.46 12.09
N PHE A 637 16.54 11.36 12.29
CA PHE A 637 16.70 12.52 13.16
C PHE A 637 15.94 12.36 14.47
N LEU A 638 16.41 13.02 15.54
CA LEU A 638 15.78 12.92 16.87
C LEU A 638 14.31 13.35 16.90
N TYR A 639 13.91 14.30 16.05
CA TYR A 639 12.52 14.73 15.95
C TYR A 639 11.56 13.63 15.47
N GLU A 640 12.07 12.57 14.83
CA GLU A 640 11.27 11.44 14.36
C GLU A 640 10.91 10.48 15.51
N MET A 641 11.65 10.54 16.63
CA MET A 641 11.50 9.62 17.75
C MET A 641 10.16 9.83 18.45
N GLY A 642 9.43 8.74 18.66
CA GLY A 642 8.12 8.76 19.33
C GLY A 642 7.07 9.60 18.60
N GLY A 643 7.26 9.93 17.32
CA GLY A 643 6.32 10.78 16.57
C GLY A 643 6.28 12.24 17.03
N LEU A 644 7.33 12.72 17.70
CA LEU A 644 7.40 14.04 18.36
C LEU A 644 6.90 15.19 17.47
N ILE A 645 7.31 15.27 16.20
CA ILE A 645 6.85 16.37 15.33
C ILE A 645 5.34 16.35 15.10
N ASN A 646 4.75 15.18 14.88
CA ASN A 646 3.30 15.09 14.71
C ASN A 646 2.59 15.52 16.00
N HIS A 647 3.16 15.18 17.17
CA HIS A 647 2.68 15.65 18.45
C HIS A 647 2.76 17.18 18.55
N LEU A 648 3.90 17.80 18.21
CA LEU A 648 4.05 19.26 18.21
C LEU A 648 3.03 19.92 17.27
N VAL A 649 2.89 19.41 16.04
CA VAL A 649 1.93 19.91 15.05
C VAL A 649 0.49 19.78 15.56
N ALA A 650 0.14 18.67 16.22
CA ALA A 650 -1.19 18.41 16.78
C ALA A 650 -1.49 19.25 18.04
N ALA A 651 -0.47 19.53 18.86
CA ALA A 651 -0.59 20.35 20.06
C ALA A 651 -0.86 21.84 19.74
N HIS A 652 -0.62 22.26 18.50
CA HIS A 652 -0.88 23.64 18.09
C HIS A 652 -2.37 24.00 18.24
N PRO A 653 -2.70 25.13 18.91
CA PRO A 653 -4.08 25.43 19.32
C PRO A 653 -5.04 25.68 18.16
N THR A 654 -4.55 26.06 16.98
CA THR A 654 -5.39 26.43 15.82
C THR A 654 -5.04 25.71 14.51
N ASN A 655 -4.06 24.80 14.48
CA ASN A 655 -3.64 24.21 13.20
C ASN A 655 -4.58 23.06 12.79
N LYS A 656 -5.07 23.10 11.55
CA LYS A 656 -5.82 22.01 10.89
C LYS A 656 -5.09 21.44 9.68
N ASP A 657 -4.00 22.08 9.25
CA ASP A 657 -3.20 21.69 8.09
C ASP A 657 -2.12 20.71 8.53
N THR A 658 -2.48 19.44 8.69
CA THR A 658 -1.50 18.37 9.01
C THR A 658 -0.65 18.04 7.79
N ARG A 659 -1.27 18.05 6.61
CA ARG A 659 -0.64 17.61 5.36
C ARG A 659 0.53 18.51 4.94
N SER A 660 0.44 19.82 5.10
CA SER A 660 1.53 20.73 4.67
C SER A 660 2.75 20.72 5.61
N PHE A 661 2.62 20.12 6.79
CA PHE A 661 3.68 19.98 7.78
C PHE A 661 3.94 18.52 8.13
N ASP A 662 3.57 17.58 7.25
CA ASP A 662 3.97 16.18 7.39
C ASP A 662 5.45 16.04 6.97
N PHE A 663 6.32 15.74 7.94
CA PHE A 663 7.76 15.58 7.72
C PHE A 663 8.12 14.25 7.06
N PHE A 664 7.17 13.33 6.88
CA PHE A 664 7.38 12.10 6.13
C PHE A 664 7.02 12.25 4.65
N SER A 665 6.19 13.24 4.30
CA SER A 665 5.84 13.55 2.92
C SER A 665 7.02 14.18 2.18
N GLN A 666 7.49 13.51 1.14
CA GLN A 666 8.59 14.00 0.30
C GLN A 666 8.24 15.32 -0.41
N ASP A 667 6.96 15.56 -0.69
CA ASP A 667 6.47 16.80 -1.30
C ASP A 667 6.68 18.03 -0.39
N ASN A 668 6.76 17.80 0.92
CA ASN A 668 7.02 18.85 1.92
C ASN A 668 8.51 19.07 2.17
N HIS A 669 9.38 18.17 1.74
CA HIS A 669 10.82 18.33 1.91
C HIS A 669 11.35 19.42 0.99
N CYS A 670 12.47 20.01 1.39
CA CYS A 670 13.21 20.93 0.55
C CYS A 670 13.58 20.20 -0.75
N PRO A 671 13.16 20.70 -1.92
CA PRO A 671 13.37 19.99 -3.18
C PRO A 671 14.85 19.97 -3.61
N SER A 672 15.69 20.82 -3.02
CA SER A 672 17.13 20.87 -3.29
C SER A 672 17.91 19.77 -2.56
N CYS A 673 17.67 19.58 -1.25
CA CYS A 673 18.37 18.56 -0.46
C CYS A 673 17.55 17.29 -0.19
N SER A 674 16.28 17.26 -0.61
CA SER A 674 15.33 16.17 -0.34
C SER A 674 15.27 15.83 1.15
N GLY A 675 15.26 16.86 2.01
CA GLY A 675 15.16 16.70 3.46
C GLY A 675 16.45 16.30 4.18
N ARG A 676 17.59 16.18 3.49
CA ARG A 676 18.89 15.78 4.09
C ARG A 676 19.62 16.89 4.85
N MET A 677 19.07 18.11 4.87
CA MET A 677 19.68 19.34 5.44
C MET A 677 20.94 19.86 4.75
N GLU A 678 21.72 18.98 4.12
CA GLU A 678 22.98 19.28 3.47
C GLU A 678 22.94 18.90 1.98
N VAL A 679 23.80 19.54 1.21
CA VAL A 679 24.06 19.20 -0.20
C VAL A 679 25.55 19.11 -0.44
N GLU A 680 25.92 18.33 -1.46
CA GLU A 680 27.30 18.30 -1.94
C GLU A 680 27.58 19.61 -2.67
N LYS A 681 28.65 20.32 -2.26
CA LYS A 681 29.21 21.46 -2.95
C LYS A 681 30.46 21.04 -3.70
N PHE A 682 30.58 21.59 -4.89
CA PHE A 682 31.65 21.36 -5.82
C PHE A 682 32.41 22.66 -6.04
N ASP A 683 33.75 22.60 -6.11
CA ASP A 683 34.53 23.79 -6.47
C ASP A 683 34.30 24.16 -7.94
N PHE A 684 33.45 25.16 -8.14
CA PHE A 684 33.06 25.62 -9.46
C PHE A 684 34.24 26.25 -10.23
N ASP A 685 35.27 26.74 -9.54
CA ASP A 685 36.43 27.36 -10.21
C ASP A 685 37.23 26.35 -11.04
N LEU A 686 37.14 25.04 -10.74
CA LEU A 686 37.82 23.99 -11.50
C LEU A 686 37.23 23.75 -12.89
N VAL A 687 35.98 24.18 -13.13
CA VAL A 687 35.31 24.01 -14.43
C VAL A 687 35.25 25.29 -15.24
N ILE A 688 35.64 26.42 -14.65
CA ILE A 688 35.71 27.72 -15.31
C ILE A 688 36.99 27.80 -16.15
N GLN A 689 36.84 28.22 -17.40
CA GLN A 689 37.95 28.53 -18.30
C GLN A 689 38.31 30.03 -18.26
N ASP A 690 37.32 30.91 -18.34
CA ASP A 690 37.52 32.37 -18.30
C ASP A 690 36.35 33.06 -17.57
N LYS A 691 36.63 33.69 -16.43
CA LYS A 691 35.61 34.35 -15.59
C LYS A 691 35.06 35.65 -16.19
N THR A 692 35.71 36.19 -17.22
CA THR A 692 35.42 37.52 -17.80
C THR A 692 34.51 37.45 -19.02
N VAL A 693 34.29 36.26 -19.59
CA VAL A 693 33.39 36.07 -20.73
C VAL A 693 32.00 35.61 -20.28
N PRO A 694 30.93 35.96 -21.02
CA PRO A 694 29.58 35.47 -20.78
C PRO A 694 29.46 33.94 -20.77
N PHE A 695 28.42 33.41 -20.13
CA PHE A 695 28.21 31.95 -19.95
C PHE A 695 28.32 31.16 -21.27
N TRP A 696 27.73 31.68 -22.35
CA TRP A 696 27.70 31.01 -23.67
C TRP A 696 28.97 31.21 -24.49
N ASP A 697 29.85 32.14 -24.08
CA ASP A 697 31.01 32.60 -24.86
C ASP A 697 32.34 32.02 -24.36
N GLY A 698 32.29 30.87 -23.67
CA GLY A 698 33.49 30.15 -23.21
C GLY A 698 33.80 30.26 -21.72
N LEU A 699 32.80 30.55 -20.88
CA LEU A 699 32.96 30.56 -19.42
C LEU A 699 33.46 29.21 -18.88
N LEU A 700 32.99 28.10 -19.44
CA LEU A 700 33.27 26.74 -18.97
C LEU A 700 34.19 25.97 -19.90
N HIS A 701 34.98 25.06 -19.33
CA HIS A 701 35.85 24.16 -20.08
C HIS A 701 35.08 23.39 -21.18
N PRO A 702 35.65 23.18 -22.39
CA PRO A 702 34.93 22.58 -23.52
C PRO A 702 34.32 21.20 -23.21
N ASP A 703 35.05 20.36 -22.47
CA ASP A 703 34.57 19.04 -22.01
C ASP A 703 33.30 19.14 -21.14
N VAL A 704 33.14 20.20 -20.36
CA VAL A 704 31.95 20.44 -19.54
C VAL A 704 30.79 20.86 -20.44
N MET A 705 31.04 21.77 -21.38
CA MET A 705 30.05 22.21 -22.37
C MET A 705 29.57 21.07 -23.27
N GLU A 706 30.43 20.09 -23.59
CA GLU A 706 30.02 18.91 -24.35
C GLU A 706 29.01 18.05 -23.59
N VAL A 707 29.21 17.84 -22.29
CA VAL A 707 28.31 17.05 -21.44
C VAL A 707 27.03 17.84 -21.11
N LEU A 708 27.07 19.18 -21.06
CA LEU A 708 25.87 20.00 -20.92
C LEU A 708 24.86 19.82 -22.05
N LYS A 709 25.26 19.28 -23.21
CA LYS A 709 24.32 18.91 -24.29
C LYS A 709 23.26 17.91 -23.82
N PHE A 710 23.59 17.02 -22.88
CA PHE A 710 22.61 16.10 -22.26
C PHE A 710 21.53 16.82 -21.46
N TYR A 711 21.76 18.09 -21.10
CA TYR A 711 20.79 18.95 -20.40
C TYR A 711 20.00 19.87 -21.34
N GLN A 712 20.25 19.81 -22.65
CA GLN A 712 19.65 20.62 -23.71
C GLN A 712 19.90 22.13 -23.51
N HIS A 713 20.79 22.73 -24.31
CA HIS A 713 21.11 24.16 -24.17
C HIS A 713 19.88 25.06 -24.25
N ALA A 714 18.94 24.76 -25.17
CA ALA A 714 17.67 25.45 -25.28
C ALA A 714 16.82 25.43 -23.98
N LYS A 715 16.95 24.37 -23.16
CA LYS A 715 16.30 24.32 -21.84
C LYS A 715 16.94 25.33 -20.88
N ILE A 716 18.26 25.43 -20.86
CA ILE A 716 19.00 26.34 -19.97
C ILE A 716 18.75 27.80 -20.41
N GLU A 717 18.82 28.10 -21.71
CA GLU A 717 18.51 29.44 -22.25
C GLU A 717 17.09 29.88 -21.87
N PHE A 718 16.09 29.01 -22.06
CA PHE A 718 14.71 29.26 -21.64
C PHE A 718 14.64 29.58 -20.15
N LEU A 719 15.28 28.77 -19.30
CA LEU A 719 15.25 28.98 -17.85
C LEU A 719 15.94 30.28 -17.44
N PHE A 720 17.05 30.66 -18.07
CA PHE A 720 17.74 31.92 -17.79
C PHE A 720 16.88 33.12 -18.20
N ALA A 721 16.20 33.06 -19.35
CA ALA A 721 15.27 34.09 -19.77
C ALA A 721 14.10 34.25 -18.78
N GLU A 722 13.50 33.13 -18.35
CA GLU A 722 12.40 33.15 -17.38
C GLU A 722 12.85 33.65 -16.00
N ILE A 723 14.06 33.30 -15.53
CA ILE A 723 14.63 33.83 -14.29
C ILE A 723 14.88 35.33 -14.39
N LYS A 724 15.37 35.81 -15.53
CA LYS A 724 15.55 37.24 -15.77
C LYS A 724 14.21 37.97 -15.74
N ASN A 725 13.16 37.39 -16.31
CA ASN A 725 11.82 37.95 -16.27
C ASN A 725 11.19 37.94 -14.87
N GLU A 726 11.39 36.86 -14.10
CA GLU A 726 10.79 36.68 -12.77
C GLU A 726 11.52 37.46 -11.67
N LEU A 727 12.86 37.43 -11.66
CA LEU A 727 13.70 37.95 -10.58
C LEU A 727 14.53 39.18 -10.98
N GLY A 728 14.57 39.54 -12.26
CA GLY A 728 15.49 40.56 -12.77
C GLY A 728 16.96 40.12 -12.80
N GLN A 729 17.23 38.83 -12.55
CA GLN A 729 18.58 38.26 -12.46
C GLN A 729 19.04 37.73 -13.82
N ASP A 730 20.15 38.26 -14.34
CA ASP A 730 20.69 37.81 -15.64
C ASP A 730 21.84 36.84 -15.43
N LEU A 731 21.51 35.55 -15.50
CA LEU A 731 22.45 34.45 -15.28
C LEU A 731 23.37 34.18 -16.49
N SER A 732 23.22 34.92 -17.60
CA SER A 732 24.02 34.72 -18.81
C SER A 732 25.31 35.56 -18.86
N LYS A 733 25.47 36.50 -17.92
CA LYS A 733 26.64 37.38 -17.79
C LYS A 733 27.94 36.60 -17.52
N SER A 734 29.07 37.31 -17.55
CA SER A 734 30.34 36.77 -17.05
C SER A 734 30.23 36.45 -15.55
N TYR A 735 30.95 35.42 -15.09
CA TYR A 735 30.87 35.01 -13.69
C TYR A 735 31.36 36.10 -12.71
N ASN A 736 32.29 36.96 -13.14
CA ASN A 736 32.75 38.11 -12.36
C ASN A 736 31.68 39.20 -12.24
N ASP A 737 30.82 39.36 -13.25
CA ASP A 737 29.77 40.39 -13.27
C ASP A 737 28.47 39.94 -12.58
N LEU A 738 28.37 38.66 -12.20
CA LEU A 738 27.24 38.17 -11.41
C LEU A 738 27.31 38.75 -9.99
N THR A 739 26.21 39.33 -9.54
CA THR A 739 26.00 39.68 -8.13
C THR A 739 25.97 38.42 -7.26
N GLU A 740 26.14 38.54 -5.94
CA GLU A 740 26.09 37.38 -5.03
C GLU A 740 24.72 36.67 -5.07
N ALA A 741 23.63 37.41 -5.27
CA ALA A 741 22.30 36.83 -5.47
C ALA A 741 22.21 36.05 -6.80
N GLU A 742 22.76 36.60 -7.89
CA GLU A 742 22.82 35.91 -9.18
C GLU A 742 23.72 34.67 -9.11
N LYS A 743 24.89 34.73 -8.45
CA LYS A 743 25.77 33.56 -8.22
C LYS A 743 25.06 32.49 -7.42
N HIS A 744 24.33 32.87 -6.37
CA HIS A 744 23.56 31.92 -5.58
C HIS A 744 22.50 31.20 -6.43
N THR A 745 21.69 31.95 -7.20
CA THR A 745 20.69 31.35 -8.11
C THR A 745 21.35 30.52 -9.21
N PHE A 746 22.47 30.99 -9.76
CA PHE A 746 23.24 30.28 -10.77
C PHE A 746 23.71 28.91 -10.26
N LEU A 747 24.32 28.86 -9.07
CA LEU A 747 24.88 27.64 -8.50
C LEU A 747 23.82 26.72 -7.90
N TYR A 748 22.85 27.24 -7.15
CA TYR A 748 21.94 26.42 -6.33
C TYR A 748 20.49 26.40 -6.82
N GLY A 749 20.16 27.16 -7.85
CA GLY A 749 18.87 27.10 -8.53
C GLY A 749 17.83 28.09 -8.01
N TYR A 750 16.67 28.08 -8.66
CA TYR A 750 15.47 28.82 -8.24
C TYR A 750 14.31 27.83 -8.07
N TRP A 751 13.95 27.57 -6.81
CA TRP A 751 13.05 26.47 -6.46
C TRP A 751 11.59 26.88 -6.21
N GLU A 752 11.32 28.19 -6.15
CA GLU A 752 9.99 28.74 -5.82
C GLU A 752 8.93 28.45 -6.89
N LYS A 753 9.33 28.48 -8.16
CA LYS A 753 8.41 28.40 -9.30
C LYS A 753 8.95 27.46 -10.37
N SER A 754 8.03 26.84 -11.11
CA SER A 754 8.33 26.14 -12.35
C SER A 754 7.74 26.93 -13.52
N PHE A 755 8.46 26.98 -14.63
CA PHE A 755 8.08 27.72 -15.82
C PHE A 755 7.53 26.77 -16.89
N TYR A 756 6.39 27.10 -17.47
CA TYR A 756 5.76 26.25 -18.49
C TYR A 756 6.32 26.58 -19.88
N ASP A 757 7.04 25.63 -20.46
CA ASP A 757 7.56 25.73 -21.81
C ASP A 757 6.52 25.22 -22.82
N LYS A 758 5.94 26.16 -23.57
CA LYS A 758 4.94 25.87 -24.60
C LYS A 758 5.49 25.02 -25.75
N ALA A 759 6.78 25.14 -26.08
CA ALA A 759 7.39 24.40 -27.18
C ALA A 759 7.49 22.90 -26.86
N THR A 760 7.86 22.58 -25.62
CA THR A 760 7.98 21.18 -25.16
C THR A 760 6.74 20.66 -24.42
N LYS A 761 5.72 21.51 -24.20
CA LYS A 761 4.52 21.21 -23.41
C LYS A 761 4.85 20.64 -22.02
N SER A 762 5.89 21.19 -21.39
CA SER A 762 6.43 20.68 -20.12
C SER A 762 6.72 21.83 -19.15
N SER A 763 6.64 21.54 -17.85
CA SER A 763 7.06 22.50 -16.82
C SER A 763 8.51 22.23 -16.44
N LYS A 764 9.31 23.30 -16.36
CA LYS A 764 10.76 23.25 -16.13
C LYS A 764 11.11 24.09 -14.91
N LYS A 765 12.08 23.64 -14.12
CA LYS A 765 12.61 24.34 -12.95
C LYS A 765 14.11 24.44 -13.06
N TRP A 766 14.68 25.54 -12.59
CA TRP A 766 16.13 25.72 -12.54
C TRP A 766 16.69 25.15 -11.24
N GLU A 767 17.45 24.07 -11.35
CA GLU A 767 17.97 23.29 -10.21
C GLU A 767 19.37 23.75 -9.77
N GLY A 768 19.99 24.67 -10.53
CA GLY A 768 21.32 25.20 -10.26
C GLY A 768 22.45 24.38 -10.89
N PHE A 769 23.58 25.03 -11.13
CA PHE A 769 24.73 24.42 -11.78
C PHE A 769 25.47 23.42 -10.90
N ASN A 770 25.47 23.61 -9.58
CA ASN A 770 26.06 22.67 -8.62
C ASN A 770 25.37 21.29 -8.69
N PHE A 771 24.05 21.27 -8.89
CA PHE A 771 23.29 20.03 -9.10
C PHE A 771 23.67 19.34 -10.42
N ILE A 772 23.82 20.12 -11.49
CA ILE A 772 24.25 19.63 -12.81
C ILE A 772 25.66 19.02 -12.73
N LEU A 773 26.57 19.63 -11.98
CA LEU A 773 27.93 19.12 -11.77
C LEU A 773 27.97 17.77 -11.05
N GLY A 774 27.15 17.58 -10.01
CA GLY A 774 27.05 16.29 -9.33
C GLY A 774 26.64 15.16 -10.29
N ARG A 775 25.71 15.42 -11.20
CA ARG A 775 25.32 14.46 -12.24
C ARG A 775 26.37 14.31 -13.35
N TYR A 776 27.05 15.39 -13.73
CA TYR A 776 28.20 15.34 -14.65
C TYR A 776 29.26 14.34 -14.17
N MET A 777 29.55 14.31 -12.87
CA MET A 777 30.54 13.38 -12.29
C MET A 777 30.20 11.91 -12.50
N VAL A 778 28.92 11.56 -12.62
CA VAL A 778 28.51 10.17 -12.89
C VAL A 778 28.80 9.80 -14.35
N ILE A 779 28.58 10.72 -15.30
CA ILE A 779 28.56 10.46 -16.74
C ILE A 779 29.91 10.75 -17.42
N SER A 780 30.67 11.73 -16.94
CA SER A 780 31.88 12.23 -17.59
C SER A 780 33.05 11.24 -17.57
N LYS A 781 33.87 11.28 -18.64
CA LYS A 781 35.17 10.61 -18.78
C LYS A 781 36.35 11.59 -18.84
N SER A 782 36.10 12.90 -18.71
CA SER A 782 37.14 13.94 -18.75
C SER A 782 38.11 13.81 -17.58
N ILE A 783 39.35 14.26 -17.78
CA ILE A 783 40.39 14.25 -16.76
C ILE A 783 40.07 15.20 -15.58
N ILE A 784 39.30 16.27 -15.84
CA ILE A 784 38.86 17.25 -14.83
C ILE A 784 37.96 16.61 -13.77
N LYS A 785 37.32 15.48 -14.09
CA LYS A 785 36.43 14.74 -13.18
C LYS A 785 37.09 14.35 -11.86
N GLU A 786 38.35 13.93 -11.87
CA GLU A 786 39.03 13.46 -10.64
C GLU A 786 39.39 14.64 -9.72
N GLN A 787 39.79 15.77 -10.28
CA GLN A 787 39.99 17.01 -9.51
C GLN A 787 38.66 17.50 -8.92
N MET A 788 37.58 17.45 -9.69
CA MET A 788 36.23 17.78 -9.20
C MET A 788 35.73 16.84 -8.10
N LYS A 789 35.97 15.53 -8.21
CA LYS A 789 35.62 14.58 -7.14
C LYS A 789 36.34 14.91 -5.83
N GLN A 790 37.59 15.35 -5.91
CA GLN A 790 38.40 15.71 -4.75
C GLN A 790 37.97 17.03 -4.11
N SER A 791 37.32 17.93 -4.85
CA SER A 791 36.82 19.21 -4.32
C SER A 791 35.45 19.13 -3.64
N LYS A 792 34.87 17.92 -3.57
CA LYS A 792 33.57 17.69 -2.94
C LYS A 792 33.59 18.02 -1.45
N GLU A 793 32.70 18.92 -1.03
CA GLU A 793 32.46 19.31 0.36
C GLU A 793 30.98 19.15 0.72
N MET A 794 30.66 18.75 1.95
CA MET A 794 29.28 18.78 2.45
C MET A 794 29.00 20.14 3.08
N ILE A 795 27.96 20.83 2.61
CA ILE A 795 27.54 22.13 3.15
C ILE A 795 26.09 22.10 3.61
N PRO A 796 25.69 22.94 4.57
CA PRO A 796 24.28 23.21 4.84
C PRO A 796 23.58 23.65 3.56
N CYS A 797 22.42 23.06 3.26
CA CYS A 797 21.68 23.32 2.05
C CYS A 797 21.40 24.83 1.92
N PRO A 798 21.89 25.50 0.86
CA PRO A 798 21.72 26.94 0.70
C PRO A 798 20.24 27.35 0.52
N ILE A 799 19.42 26.42 0.02
CA ILE A 799 17.99 26.62 -0.18
C ILE A 799 17.25 26.53 1.15
N CYS A 800 17.27 25.39 1.85
CA CYS A 800 16.53 25.25 3.12
C CYS A 800 17.23 25.85 4.34
N LYS A 801 18.52 26.18 4.25
CA LYS A 801 19.37 26.56 5.40
C LYS A 801 19.27 25.54 6.54
N GLY A 802 19.22 24.25 6.19
CA GLY A 802 19.12 23.14 7.13
C GLY A 802 17.74 22.93 7.77
N THR A 803 16.67 23.60 7.31
CA THR A 803 15.34 23.52 7.95
C THR A 803 14.47 22.34 7.50
N ILE A 804 15.01 21.48 6.61
CA ILE A 804 14.38 20.26 6.05
C ILE A 804 13.17 20.52 5.14
N LEU A 805 12.24 21.38 5.55
CA LEU A 805 10.98 21.66 4.88
C LEU A 805 11.10 22.64 3.70
N ASN A 806 10.09 22.60 2.85
CA ASN A 806 9.86 23.57 1.78
C ASN A 806 9.43 24.93 2.37
N HIS A 807 9.93 26.03 1.82
CA HIS A 807 9.94 27.33 2.50
C HIS A 807 8.63 28.12 2.56
N LYS A 808 7.55 27.62 1.95
CA LYS A 808 6.38 28.44 1.60
C LYS A 808 5.41 28.73 2.73
N LYS A 809 5.15 27.76 3.62
CA LYS A 809 4.17 27.90 4.71
C LYS A 809 4.88 27.98 6.06
N LYS A 810 4.39 28.85 6.94
CA LYS A 810 4.87 28.98 8.32
C LYS A 810 3.93 28.26 9.29
N LEU A 811 4.50 27.60 10.30
CA LEU A 811 3.78 27.08 11.46
C LEU A 811 4.50 27.60 12.70
N SER A 812 3.90 28.54 13.43
CA SER A 812 4.61 29.27 14.49
C SER A 812 4.03 29.04 15.88
N PHE A 813 4.89 28.82 16.86
CA PHE A 813 4.58 28.80 18.30
C PHE A 813 5.15 30.07 18.92
N ASP A 814 4.31 30.91 19.53
CA ASP A 814 4.71 32.19 20.13
C ASP A 814 5.65 33.05 19.24
N ASN A 815 5.38 33.04 17.93
CA ASN A 815 6.12 33.69 16.83
C ASN A 815 7.37 32.97 16.30
N ILE A 816 7.76 31.82 16.84
CA ILE A 816 8.89 31.02 16.37
C ILE A 816 8.38 29.93 15.43
N ASP A 817 8.89 29.91 14.20
CA ASP A 817 8.50 28.90 13.21
C ASP A 817 9.02 27.50 13.59
N ILE A 818 8.25 26.44 13.32
CA ILE A 818 8.62 25.05 13.59
C ILE A 818 10.00 24.68 13.01
N ARG A 819 10.37 25.27 11.87
CA ARG A 819 11.69 25.10 11.23
C ARG A 819 12.84 25.62 12.08
N GLU A 820 12.61 26.69 12.84
CA GLU A 820 13.57 27.22 13.79
C GLU A 820 13.57 26.39 15.07
N ILE A 821 12.39 25.97 15.55
CA ILE A 821 12.24 25.14 16.77
C ILE A 821 13.06 23.85 16.64
N ILE A 822 12.98 23.14 15.51
CA ILE A 822 13.70 21.87 15.33
C ILE A 822 15.23 22.03 15.27
N GLN A 823 15.72 23.25 15.07
CA GLN A 823 17.16 23.57 15.07
C GLN A 823 17.67 24.03 16.44
N LYS A 824 16.79 24.20 17.44
CA LYS A 824 17.18 24.58 18.80
C LYS A 824 17.50 23.34 19.65
N PRO A 825 18.34 23.50 20.69
CA PRO A 825 18.54 22.48 21.70
C PRO A 825 17.24 22.11 22.43
N ILE A 826 17.10 20.85 22.84
CA ILE A 826 15.87 20.31 23.46
C ILE A 826 15.41 21.14 24.67
N ASN A 827 16.31 21.64 25.52
CA ASN A 827 15.93 22.48 26.67
C ASN A 827 15.18 23.75 26.26
N GLN A 828 15.63 24.45 25.21
CA GLN A 828 14.97 25.62 24.66
C GLN A 828 13.67 25.24 23.97
N VAL A 829 13.61 24.08 23.31
CA VAL A 829 12.36 23.61 22.70
C VAL A 829 11.29 23.41 23.79
N ILE A 830 11.62 22.78 24.92
CA ILE A 830 10.69 22.59 26.06
C ILE A 830 10.16 23.94 26.58
N GLU A 831 11.00 24.98 26.62
CA GLU A 831 10.57 26.32 27.03
C GLU A 831 9.57 26.96 26.05
N ILE A 832 9.72 26.70 24.74
CA ILE A 832 8.87 27.27 23.69
C ILE A 832 7.53 26.52 23.58
N VAL A 833 7.57 25.20 23.53
CA VAL A 833 6.38 24.37 23.25
C VAL A 833 5.64 23.93 24.52
N GLY A 834 6.25 24.12 25.68
CA GLY A 834 5.75 23.65 26.98
C GLY A 834 6.13 22.20 27.29
N LYS A 835 5.57 21.67 28.37
CA LYS A 835 5.86 20.31 28.84
C LYS A 835 5.18 19.26 27.95
N VAL A 836 5.97 18.66 27.08
CA VAL A 836 5.59 17.52 26.23
C VAL A 836 6.28 16.25 26.77
N PRO A 837 5.55 15.21 27.21
CA PRO A 837 6.14 14.01 27.82
C PRO A 837 7.21 13.32 26.95
N GLU A 838 6.96 13.26 25.64
CA GLU A 838 7.87 12.70 24.63
C GLU A 838 9.20 13.47 24.60
N LEU A 839 9.13 14.80 24.74
CA LEU A 839 10.30 15.67 24.74
C LEU A 839 11.07 15.58 26.06
N GLU A 840 10.37 15.46 27.20
CA GLU A 840 11.00 15.22 28.51
C GLU A 840 11.72 13.85 28.54
N LYS A 841 11.09 12.82 27.96
CA LYS A 841 11.69 11.48 27.84
C LYS A 841 12.89 11.51 26.89
N LEU A 842 12.78 12.19 25.74
CA LEU A 842 13.91 12.39 24.82
C LEU A 842 15.08 13.09 25.52
N HIS A 843 14.81 14.19 26.24
CA HIS A 843 15.78 14.91 27.06
C HIS A 843 16.50 13.98 28.04
N SER A 844 15.78 13.06 28.70
CA SER A 844 16.37 12.11 29.64
C SER A 844 17.33 11.10 29.01
N ILE A 845 17.21 10.85 27.70
CA ILE A 845 18.02 9.87 26.95
C ILE A 845 19.26 10.53 26.33
N VAL A 846 19.10 11.70 25.70
CA VAL A 846 20.18 12.34 24.90
C VAL A 846 20.79 13.59 25.55
N GLY A 847 20.17 14.12 26.62
CA GLY A 847 20.55 15.39 27.24
C GLY A 847 19.88 16.61 26.58
N GLY A 848 19.88 17.75 27.29
CA GLY A 848 19.16 18.95 26.86
C GLY A 848 19.84 19.81 25.80
N ASP A 849 21.17 19.69 25.63
CA ASP A 849 21.93 20.47 24.66
C ASP A 849 21.83 19.93 23.23
N MET A 850 21.24 18.74 23.07
CA MET A 850 21.09 18.08 21.78
C MET A 850 20.03 18.78 20.92
N VAL A 851 20.28 18.93 19.62
CA VAL A 851 19.34 19.54 18.66
C VAL A 851 18.43 18.46 18.06
N LEU A 852 17.16 18.78 17.82
CA LEU A 852 16.17 17.81 17.30
C LEU A 852 16.49 17.29 15.88
N THR A 853 17.30 18.01 15.10
CA THR A 853 17.82 17.56 13.81
C THR A 853 19.14 16.77 13.89
N GLN A 854 19.57 16.34 15.08
CA GLN A 854 20.73 15.46 15.22
C GLN A 854 20.47 14.11 14.56
N ASP A 855 21.42 13.63 13.75
CA ASP A 855 21.40 12.29 13.18
C ASP A 855 21.68 11.23 14.26
N VAL A 856 20.67 10.40 14.51
CA VAL A 856 20.64 9.33 15.51
C VAL A 856 21.61 8.21 15.15
N SER A 857 21.86 7.96 13.86
CA SER A 857 22.76 6.89 13.41
C SER A 857 24.21 7.12 13.82
N LEU A 858 24.57 8.37 14.14
CA LEU A 858 25.91 8.78 14.59
C LEU A 858 26.06 8.72 16.12
N LEU A 859 24.98 8.49 16.87
CA LEU A 859 25.02 8.43 18.33
C LEU A 859 25.61 7.10 18.83
N PRO A 860 26.13 7.05 20.07
CA PRO A 860 26.58 5.80 20.66
C PRO A 860 25.50 4.71 20.64
N ARG A 861 25.90 3.45 20.46
CA ARG A 861 24.98 2.30 20.37
C ARG A 861 23.99 2.23 21.53
N LYS A 862 24.46 2.46 22.77
CA LYS A 862 23.59 2.46 23.97
C LYS A 862 22.48 3.51 23.87
N THR A 863 22.78 4.69 23.34
CA THR A 863 21.80 5.77 23.11
C THR A 863 20.83 5.37 22.00
N GLN A 864 21.31 4.80 20.89
CA GLN A 864 20.43 4.28 19.84
C GLN A 864 19.45 3.21 20.37
N VAL A 865 19.93 2.27 21.19
CA VAL A 865 19.08 1.24 21.80
C VAL A 865 18.03 1.86 22.73
N ALA A 866 18.42 2.82 23.58
CA ALA A 866 17.47 3.54 24.44
C ALA A 866 16.41 4.30 23.64
N LEU A 867 16.79 4.95 22.53
CA LEU A 867 15.85 5.61 21.62
C LEU A 867 14.91 4.62 20.94
N LYS A 868 15.40 3.45 20.52
CA LYS A 868 14.56 2.42 19.88
C LYS A 868 13.53 1.85 20.85
N MET A 869 13.93 1.66 22.10
CA MET A 869 13.02 1.23 23.16
C MET A 869 12.01 2.32 23.54
N PHE A 870 12.40 3.60 23.47
CA PHE A 870 11.47 4.72 23.59
C PHE A 870 10.45 4.75 22.45
N GLU A 871 10.86 4.53 21.19
CA GLU A 871 9.93 4.42 20.05
C GLU A 871 8.92 3.29 20.25
N LEU A 872 9.37 2.10 20.69
CA LEU A 872 8.48 0.98 21.01
C LEU A 872 7.48 1.29 22.12
N GLU A 873 7.93 1.96 23.18
CA GLU A 873 7.06 2.39 24.29
C GLU A 873 6.02 3.42 23.81
N GLN A 874 6.42 4.42 23.02
CA GLN A 874 5.51 5.44 22.48
C GLN A 874 4.55 4.91 21.43
N ALA A 875 4.94 3.87 20.69
CA ALA A 875 4.05 3.19 19.78
C ALA A 875 2.85 2.54 20.50
N SER A 876 2.90 2.39 21.84
CA SER A 876 1.78 1.98 22.70
C SER A 876 1.05 0.75 22.14
N PHE A 877 1.82 -0.22 21.65
CA PHE A 877 1.30 -1.48 21.15
C PHE A 877 0.56 -2.23 22.26
N ALA A 878 -0.50 -2.95 21.90
CA ALA A 878 -1.22 -3.85 22.80
C ALA A 878 -1.49 -5.20 22.13
N GLY A 879 -1.31 -6.29 22.88
CA GLY A 879 -1.52 -7.64 22.40
C GLY A 879 -0.42 -8.17 21.48
N TYR A 880 0.76 -7.51 21.44
CA TYR A 880 1.88 -7.96 20.63
C TYR A 880 2.76 -8.98 21.36
N GLU A 881 3.41 -9.82 20.57
CA GLU A 881 4.63 -10.49 20.98
C GLU A 881 5.85 -9.67 20.53
N VAL A 882 6.61 -9.14 21.48
CA VAL A 882 7.82 -8.35 21.22
C VAL A 882 9.04 -9.20 21.55
N VAL A 883 9.74 -9.67 20.52
CA VAL A 883 10.90 -10.54 20.64
C VAL A 883 12.18 -9.71 20.47
N LEU A 884 12.96 -9.59 21.55
CA LEU A 884 14.22 -8.84 21.57
C LEU A 884 15.39 -9.82 21.59
N GLN A 885 16.31 -9.67 20.65
CA GLN A 885 17.60 -10.34 20.66
C GLN A 885 18.71 -9.37 21.06
N ASN A 886 19.70 -9.84 21.80
CA ASN A 886 20.85 -9.03 22.24
C ASN A 886 20.48 -7.87 23.18
N ALA A 887 19.56 -8.09 24.12
CA ALA A 887 19.09 -7.10 25.09
C ALA A 887 19.96 -6.98 26.34
N LEU A 888 20.53 -8.09 26.83
CA LEU A 888 21.34 -8.11 28.06
C LEU A 888 22.47 -7.06 28.10
N PRO A 889 23.24 -6.80 27.02
CA PRO A 889 24.30 -5.79 27.05
C PRO A 889 23.82 -4.35 27.29
N PHE A 890 22.52 -4.11 27.12
CA PHE A 890 21.88 -2.81 27.25
C PHE A 890 20.89 -2.76 28.41
N TRP A 891 20.81 -3.82 29.23
CA TRP A 891 19.77 -4.01 30.24
C TRP A 891 19.62 -2.81 31.18
N GLY A 892 20.74 -2.24 31.64
CA GLY A 892 20.75 -1.08 32.52
C GLY A 892 20.12 0.18 31.93
N GLN A 893 20.03 0.28 30.59
CA GLN A 893 19.39 1.41 29.90
C GLN A 893 17.92 1.15 29.58
N ILE A 894 17.50 -0.10 29.41
CA ILE A 894 16.19 -0.44 28.81
C ILE A 894 15.24 -1.22 29.72
N ASN A 895 15.66 -1.62 30.93
CA ASN A 895 14.83 -2.42 31.84
C ASN A 895 13.46 -1.80 32.13
N ARG A 896 13.39 -0.49 32.37
CA ARG A 896 12.13 0.23 32.60
C ARG A 896 11.24 0.25 31.37
N ASN A 897 11.82 0.37 30.17
CA ASN A 897 11.05 0.29 28.93
C ASN A 897 10.48 -1.12 28.74
N ILE A 898 11.28 -2.16 29.02
CA ILE A 898 10.86 -3.56 28.97
C ILE A 898 9.67 -3.79 29.91
N GLU A 899 9.75 -3.33 31.17
CA GLU A 899 8.65 -3.42 32.13
C GLU A 899 7.41 -2.69 31.62
N ALA A 900 7.54 -1.45 31.15
CA ALA A 900 6.44 -0.65 30.61
C ALA A 900 5.76 -1.34 29.42
N ILE A 901 6.54 -1.80 28.43
CA ILE A 901 6.02 -2.50 27.23
C ILE A 901 5.36 -3.82 27.62
N SER A 902 5.93 -4.56 28.58
CA SER A 902 5.43 -5.87 29.01
C SER A 902 4.07 -5.81 29.73
N SER A 903 3.63 -4.63 30.17
CA SER A 903 2.33 -4.46 30.83
C SER A 903 1.14 -4.76 29.91
N LYS A 904 1.33 -4.64 28.59
CA LYS A 904 0.31 -4.80 27.55
C LYS A 904 0.75 -5.70 26.39
N ASN A 905 1.96 -6.25 26.46
CA ASN A 905 2.55 -7.09 25.42
C ASN A 905 3.33 -8.24 26.05
N GLN A 906 3.38 -9.39 25.38
CA GLN A 906 4.30 -10.46 25.76
C GLN A 906 5.70 -10.10 25.25
N LEU A 907 6.64 -9.87 26.15
CA LEU A 907 8.02 -9.55 25.79
C LEU A 907 8.90 -10.79 25.96
N THR A 908 9.58 -11.20 24.89
CA THR A 908 10.43 -12.40 24.88
C THR A 908 11.89 -12.00 24.67
N ILE A 909 12.74 -12.23 25.67
CA ILE A 909 14.18 -11.97 25.60
C ILE A 909 14.91 -13.21 25.08
N CYS A 910 15.53 -13.06 23.91
CA CYS A 910 16.34 -14.07 23.23
C CYS A 910 17.83 -13.74 23.39
N ASP A 911 18.44 -14.20 24.47
CA ASP A 911 19.84 -13.89 24.79
C ASP A 911 20.63 -15.09 25.29
N PHE A 912 21.96 -14.99 25.17
CA PHE A 912 22.88 -15.94 25.79
C PHE A 912 23.01 -15.63 27.28
N ALA A 913 22.64 -16.59 28.11
CA ALA A 913 22.78 -16.46 29.56
C ALA A 913 24.21 -16.12 29.95
N LYS A 914 24.37 -15.16 30.88
CA LYS A 914 25.66 -14.70 31.44
C LYS A 914 26.59 -13.98 30.44
N ILE A 915 26.10 -13.59 29.26
CA ILE A 915 26.87 -12.75 28.33
C ILE A 915 26.26 -11.33 28.29
N GLU A 916 26.86 -10.42 29.05
CA GLU A 916 26.45 -9.01 29.18
C GLU A 916 27.28 -8.06 28.29
N GLU A 917 28.21 -8.60 27.49
CA GLU A 917 29.01 -7.82 26.54
C GLU A 917 28.39 -7.91 25.14
N THR A 918 28.53 -6.84 24.34
CA THR A 918 28.13 -6.90 22.93
C THR A 918 29.08 -7.80 22.16
N ARG A 919 28.65 -8.30 20.99
CA ARG A 919 29.49 -9.13 20.12
C ARG A 919 30.75 -8.39 19.67
N GLU A 920 30.65 -7.10 19.38
CA GLU A 920 31.82 -6.29 19.01
C GLU A 920 32.74 -6.03 20.21
N ASP A 921 32.21 -5.81 21.42
CA ASP A 921 33.05 -5.69 22.62
C ASP A 921 33.85 -6.97 22.88
N ILE A 922 33.22 -8.14 22.72
CA ILE A 922 33.90 -9.45 22.82
C ILE A 922 35.00 -9.57 21.76
N ILE A 923 34.71 -9.20 20.51
CA ILE A 923 35.70 -9.22 19.43
C ILE A 923 36.87 -8.28 19.73
N ASP A 924 36.60 -7.05 20.16
CA ASP A 924 37.63 -6.05 20.40
C ASP A 924 38.50 -6.38 21.61
N LYS A 925 37.89 -6.93 22.66
CA LYS A 925 38.58 -7.33 23.89
C LYS A 925 39.46 -8.56 23.70
N TYR A 926 38.97 -9.58 22.99
CA TYR A 926 39.62 -10.89 22.95
C TYR A 926 40.28 -11.25 21.61
N PHE A 927 39.82 -10.66 20.50
CA PHE A 927 40.21 -11.06 19.13
C PHE A 927 40.75 -9.91 18.27
N THR A 928 41.13 -8.78 18.86
CA THR A 928 41.81 -7.68 18.16
C THR A 928 43.33 -7.70 18.38
N ASN A 929 43.78 -7.91 19.62
CA ASN A 929 45.20 -7.79 20.00
C ASN A 929 45.91 -9.13 20.33
N GLY A 930 45.39 -10.27 19.83
CA GLY A 930 45.92 -11.61 20.11
C GLY A 930 46.53 -12.36 18.91
N LYS A 931 46.97 -13.60 19.16
CA LYS A 931 47.45 -14.56 18.13
C LYS A 931 46.38 -14.88 17.09
N PHE A 932 45.12 -14.96 17.52
CA PHE A 932 43.96 -15.20 16.67
C PHE A 932 43.14 -13.92 16.58
N LYS A 933 42.94 -13.41 15.36
CA LYS A 933 42.30 -12.13 15.09
C LYS A 933 40.87 -12.33 14.58
N LYS A 934 40.04 -11.29 14.56
CA LYS A 934 38.65 -11.37 14.05
C LYS A 934 38.49 -11.99 12.64
N LEU A 935 39.50 -11.88 11.77
CA LEU A 935 39.48 -12.47 10.42
C LEU A 935 40.05 -13.89 10.32
N THR A 936 40.59 -14.41 11.42
CA THR A 936 41.09 -15.78 11.54
C THR A 936 39.91 -16.76 11.39
N TYR A 937 40.16 -17.89 10.73
CA TYR A 937 39.17 -18.96 10.62
C TYR A 937 39.17 -19.84 11.87
N VAL A 938 38.02 -20.42 12.22
CA VAL A 938 37.90 -21.30 13.40
C VAL A 938 38.88 -22.46 13.31
N TYR A 939 39.04 -23.11 12.14
CA TYR A 939 40.05 -24.16 11.95
C TYR A 939 41.49 -23.76 12.35
N GLU A 940 41.84 -22.47 12.25
CA GLU A 940 43.18 -21.99 12.61
C GLU A 940 43.38 -21.97 14.12
N ALA A 941 42.31 -21.71 14.87
CA ALA A 941 42.30 -21.81 16.33
C ALA A 941 42.56 -23.25 16.80
N PHE A 942 42.17 -24.25 15.98
CA PHE A 942 42.35 -25.67 16.25
C PHE A 942 43.59 -26.29 15.57
N GLY A 943 44.54 -25.47 15.12
CA GLY A 943 45.87 -25.92 14.69
C GLY A 943 46.05 -26.13 13.18
N TYR A 944 44.98 -26.07 12.38
CA TYR A 944 45.07 -26.21 10.93
C TYR A 944 45.51 -24.90 10.27
N LYS A 945 46.35 -24.97 9.23
CA LYS A 945 46.87 -23.77 8.54
C LYS A 945 46.66 -23.88 7.04
N LYS A 946 46.40 -22.75 6.37
CA LYS A 946 46.32 -22.66 4.89
C LYS A 946 45.19 -23.48 4.24
N LEU A 947 44.17 -23.92 4.98
CA LEU A 947 43.02 -24.67 4.43
C LEU A 947 42.27 -23.87 3.36
N VAL A 948 42.00 -22.59 3.57
CA VAL A 948 41.37 -21.73 2.54
C VAL A 948 42.19 -21.67 1.26
N THR A 949 43.53 -21.65 1.36
CA THR A 949 44.40 -21.66 0.18
C THR A 949 44.31 -22.98 -0.57
N GLN A 950 44.30 -24.11 0.14
CA GLN A 950 44.15 -25.45 -0.44
C GLN A 950 42.76 -25.60 -1.08
N ILE A 951 41.68 -25.27 -0.36
CA ILE A 951 40.30 -25.33 -0.86
C ILE A 951 40.09 -24.37 -2.05
N ASN A 952 40.70 -23.19 -2.08
CA ASN A 952 40.63 -22.30 -3.24
C ASN A 952 41.35 -22.88 -4.47
N LYS A 953 42.44 -23.64 -4.29
CA LYS A 953 43.08 -24.37 -5.40
C LYS A 953 42.13 -25.43 -5.94
N ILE A 954 41.50 -26.21 -5.07
CA ILE A 954 40.52 -27.23 -5.43
C ILE A 954 39.32 -26.59 -6.14
N LYS A 955 38.81 -25.48 -5.62
CA LYS A 955 37.74 -24.71 -6.27
C LYS A 955 38.13 -24.21 -7.65
N THR A 956 39.40 -23.91 -7.88
CA THR A 956 39.88 -23.46 -9.18
C THR A 956 39.97 -24.62 -10.18
N SER A 957 40.41 -25.80 -9.73
CA SER A 957 40.48 -27.01 -10.57
C SER A 957 39.13 -27.72 -10.75
N HIS A 958 38.22 -27.60 -9.79
CA HIS A 958 36.94 -28.31 -9.70
C HIS A 958 35.77 -27.32 -9.54
N GLN A 959 35.70 -26.34 -10.43
CA GLN A 959 34.62 -25.35 -10.39
C GLN A 959 33.25 -26.01 -10.55
N CYS A 960 32.28 -25.57 -9.74
CA CYS A 960 30.88 -25.93 -9.96
C CYS A 960 30.46 -25.50 -11.38
N PRO A 961 29.91 -26.41 -12.21
CA PRO A 961 29.57 -26.11 -13.60
C PRO A 961 28.41 -25.11 -13.73
N PHE A 962 27.54 -25.02 -12.71
CA PHE A 962 26.36 -24.17 -12.72
C PHE A 962 26.68 -22.72 -12.35
N CYS A 963 27.31 -22.47 -11.19
CA CYS A 963 27.66 -21.11 -10.78
C CYS A 963 29.05 -20.65 -11.27
N LYS A 964 29.84 -21.53 -11.91
CA LYS A 964 31.21 -21.24 -12.34
C LYS A 964 32.08 -20.69 -11.21
N GLY A 965 31.97 -21.30 -10.04
CA GLY A 965 32.66 -20.88 -8.82
C GLY A 965 32.10 -19.63 -8.11
N LYS A 966 31.07 -18.97 -8.66
CA LYS A 966 30.50 -17.74 -8.08
C LYS A 966 29.65 -17.96 -6.83
N LYS A 967 29.37 -19.21 -6.45
CA LYS A 967 28.50 -19.63 -5.32
C LYS A 967 27.02 -19.29 -5.48
N VAL A 968 26.71 -18.27 -6.27
CA VAL A 968 25.37 -17.84 -6.64
C VAL A 968 25.19 -17.92 -8.15
N ILE A 969 23.95 -18.13 -8.57
CA ILE A 969 23.51 -17.95 -9.94
C ILE A 969 22.88 -16.56 -9.98
N SER A 970 23.41 -15.68 -10.84
CA SER A 970 22.99 -14.28 -10.90
C SER A 970 22.37 -13.97 -12.24
N GLU A 971 21.21 -13.32 -12.22
CA GLU A 971 20.52 -12.85 -13.41
C GLU A 971 20.73 -11.34 -13.55
N ASP A 972 21.38 -10.96 -14.65
CA ASP A 972 21.56 -9.55 -15.02
C ASP A 972 20.36 -9.10 -15.88
N ASN A 973 19.81 -7.92 -15.58
CA ASN A 973 18.83 -7.16 -16.39
C ASN A 973 17.40 -7.71 -16.49
N LEU A 974 16.69 -7.86 -15.37
CA LEU A 974 15.25 -8.19 -15.44
C LEU A 974 14.32 -6.95 -15.55
N HIS A 975 14.71 -5.77 -15.07
CA HIS A 975 13.87 -4.56 -15.09
C HIS A 975 14.69 -3.26 -15.17
N ASP A 976 14.13 -2.23 -15.82
CA ASP A 976 14.59 -0.85 -15.62
C ASP A 976 14.46 -0.50 -14.13
N GLY A 977 15.57 -0.51 -13.40
CA GLY A 977 15.65 -0.03 -12.01
C GLY A 977 15.70 -1.07 -10.88
N VAL A 978 15.94 -2.36 -11.13
CA VAL A 978 16.18 -3.36 -10.06
C VAL A 978 17.60 -3.95 -10.19
N TYR A 979 18.36 -3.95 -9.09
CA TYR A 979 19.69 -4.55 -9.03
C TYR A 979 19.66 -6.09 -9.17
N LYS A 980 20.75 -6.61 -9.72
CA LYS A 980 21.08 -8.04 -9.94
C LYS A 980 20.52 -8.98 -8.86
N LEU A 981 19.57 -9.84 -9.24
CA LEU A 981 19.08 -10.94 -8.39
C LEU A 981 20.10 -12.08 -8.43
N SER A 982 20.53 -12.55 -7.26
CA SER A 982 21.47 -13.68 -7.13
C SER A 982 20.91 -14.73 -6.18
N VAL A 983 20.69 -15.95 -6.66
CA VAL A 983 20.23 -17.09 -5.86
C VAL A 983 21.40 -18.00 -5.50
N PRO A 984 21.49 -18.54 -4.27
CA PRO A 984 22.49 -19.54 -3.91
C PRO A 984 22.47 -20.74 -4.87
N CYS A 985 23.65 -21.18 -5.30
CA CYS A 985 23.74 -22.31 -6.22
C CYS A 985 23.47 -23.60 -5.47
N VAL A 986 22.26 -24.13 -5.63
CA VAL A 986 21.78 -25.37 -4.98
C VAL A 986 22.61 -26.59 -5.37
N SER A 987 23.10 -26.67 -6.62
CA SER A 987 23.94 -27.79 -7.07
C SER A 987 25.22 -27.94 -6.25
N CYS A 988 25.87 -26.83 -5.90
CA CYS A 988 27.10 -26.86 -5.11
C CYS A 988 26.90 -26.46 -3.64
N TYR A 989 25.67 -26.32 -3.16
CA TYR A 989 25.33 -25.78 -1.83
C TYR A 989 26.11 -24.49 -1.53
N ALA A 990 26.19 -23.57 -2.50
CA ALA A 990 26.95 -22.32 -2.41
C ALA A 990 28.47 -22.47 -2.10
N SER A 991 29.06 -23.66 -2.24
CA SER A 991 30.53 -23.84 -2.14
C SER A 991 31.27 -23.23 -3.34
N GLY A 992 30.65 -23.31 -4.52
CA GLY A 992 31.26 -23.04 -5.81
C GLY A 992 32.15 -24.17 -6.33
N ILE A 993 32.12 -25.35 -5.70
CA ILE A 993 32.92 -26.53 -6.04
C ILE A 993 31.99 -27.63 -6.55
N ASN A 994 32.39 -28.40 -7.56
CA ASN A 994 31.60 -29.54 -8.05
C ASN A 994 31.67 -30.75 -7.09
N ASP A 995 30.98 -31.85 -7.41
CA ASP A 995 30.93 -33.03 -6.55
C ASP A 995 32.29 -33.71 -6.33
N GLU A 996 33.13 -33.76 -7.36
CA GLU A 996 34.46 -34.37 -7.29
C GLU A 996 35.38 -33.57 -6.37
N GLY A 997 35.46 -32.25 -6.57
CA GLY A 997 36.27 -31.37 -5.73
C GLY A 997 35.81 -31.33 -4.27
N ARG A 998 34.53 -31.59 -4.00
CA ARG A 998 34.00 -31.70 -2.63
C ARG A 998 34.44 -32.98 -1.91
N LYS A 999 34.69 -34.05 -2.66
CA LYS A 999 35.17 -35.34 -2.15
C LYS A 999 36.70 -35.40 -2.02
N GLU A 1000 37.43 -34.44 -2.61
CA GLU A 1000 38.87 -34.34 -2.41
C GLU A 1000 39.24 -34.20 -0.93
N LEU A 1001 40.38 -34.76 -0.56
CA LEU A 1001 40.89 -34.74 0.81
C LEU A 1001 41.89 -33.60 1.00
N VAL A 1002 41.67 -32.82 2.05
CA VAL A 1002 42.60 -31.80 2.54
C VAL A 1002 42.86 -32.09 4.01
N GLU A 1003 44.13 -32.27 4.38
CA GLU A 1003 44.53 -32.71 5.73
C GLU A 1003 43.84 -34.03 6.14
N GLY A 1004 43.61 -34.94 5.19
CA GLY A 1004 42.95 -36.23 5.42
C GLY A 1004 41.41 -36.19 5.51
N ILE A 1005 40.80 -35.01 5.35
CA ILE A 1005 39.36 -34.79 5.53
C ILE A 1005 38.74 -34.27 4.22
N GLN A 1006 37.52 -34.70 3.89
CA GLN A 1006 36.82 -34.23 2.69
C GLN A 1006 36.56 -32.73 2.73
N VAL A 1007 36.75 -32.04 1.60
CA VAL A 1007 36.50 -30.61 1.46
C VAL A 1007 35.06 -30.23 1.86
N GLN A 1008 34.07 -31.09 1.58
CA GLN A 1008 32.69 -30.86 2.02
C GLN A 1008 32.57 -30.75 3.55
N THR A 1009 33.26 -31.62 4.30
CA THR A 1009 33.29 -31.59 5.76
C THR A 1009 33.96 -30.32 6.26
N TRP A 1010 35.01 -29.83 5.61
CA TRP A 1010 35.56 -28.52 5.94
C TRP A 1010 34.52 -27.42 5.73
N LEU A 1011 33.87 -27.36 4.58
CA LEU A 1011 32.98 -26.25 4.20
C LEU A 1011 31.70 -26.16 5.03
N THR A 1012 31.19 -27.30 5.51
CA THR A 1012 29.86 -27.38 6.13
C THR A 1012 29.85 -28.08 7.49
N GLY A 1013 30.95 -28.73 7.86
CA GLY A 1013 31.09 -29.43 9.13
C GLY A 1013 31.43 -28.51 10.29
N LYS A 1014 31.48 -29.15 11.45
CA LYS A 1014 31.69 -28.55 12.76
C LYS A 1014 33.06 -28.94 13.31
N VAL A 1015 33.49 -28.33 14.41
CA VAL A 1015 34.76 -28.66 15.06
C VAL A 1015 34.88 -30.15 15.37
N ARG A 1016 33.82 -30.79 15.88
CA ARG A 1016 33.81 -32.23 16.19
C ARG A 1016 34.01 -33.14 14.98
N ASP A 1017 33.69 -32.66 13.78
CA ASP A 1017 33.79 -33.46 12.56
C ASP A 1017 35.24 -33.53 12.05
N VAL A 1018 36.13 -32.70 12.61
CA VAL A 1018 37.52 -32.59 12.17
C VAL A 1018 38.56 -32.71 13.29
N VAL A 1019 38.21 -32.51 14.56
CA VAL A 1019 39.14 -32.60 15.69
C VAL A 1019 38.68 -33.63 16.72
N GLU A 1020 39.57 -34.55 17.08
CA GLU A 1020 39.35 -35.55 18.14
C GLU A 1020 40.03 -35.10 19.45
N ALA A 1021 39.30 -34.51 20.40
CA ALA A 1021 39.83 -34.25 21.75
C ALA A 1021 38.75 -34.30 22.85
N ALA A 1022 39.18 -34.67 24.07
CA ALA A 1022 38.31 -34.96 25.22
C ALA A 1022 37.66 -33.73 25.90
N ASN A 1023 38.08 -32.50 25.59
CA ASN A 1023 37.59 -31.25 26.20
C ASN A 1023 36.98 -30.28 25.16
N MET A 1024 36.10 -30.76 24.26
CA MET A 1024 35.57 -29.97 23.14
C MET A 1024 34.05 -29.72 23.17
N GLU A 1025 33.33 -30.15 24.21
CA GLU A 1025 31.86 -30.16 24.19
C GLU A 1025 31.25 -28.77 23.90
N GLU A 1026 31.84 -27.68 24.40
CA GLU A 1026 31.35 -26.31 24.17
C GLU A 1026 31.65 -25.76 22.76
N VAL A 1027 32.69 -26.27 22.08
CA VAL A 1027 33.10 -25.82 20.73
C VAL A 1027 32.72 -26.81 19.63
N ALA A 1028 32.29 -28.02 20.01
CA ALA A 1028 32.05 -29.16 19.13
C ALA A 1028 31.11 -28.83 17.96
N ASP A 1029 30.09 -28.01 18.21
CA ASP A 1029 29.05 -27.66 17.23
C ASP A 1029 29.34 -26.39 16.42
N ILE A 1030 30.49 -25.75 16.62
CA ILE A 1030 30.86 -24.51 15.93
C ILE A 1030 31.26 -24.83 14.47
N PRO A 1031 30.73 -24.12 13.46
CA PRO A 1031 31.16 -24.28 12.07
C PRO A 1031 32.65 -23.99 11.91
N ILE A 1032 33.40 -24.99 11.43
CA ILE A 1032 34.87 -24.97 11.45
C ILE A 1032 35.48 -24.00 10.42
N PHE A 1033 34.74 -23.71 9.35
CA PHE A 1033 35.20 -22.86 8.25
C PHE A 1033 34.65 -21.44 8.29
N ASN A 1034 33.95 -21.09 9.38
CA ASN A 1034 33.60 -19.70 9.64
C ASN A 1034 34.83 -18.93 10.13
N ARG A 1035 34.80 -17.60 9.96
CA ARG A 1035 35.73 -16.70 10.64
C ARG A 1035 35.26 -16.44 12.06
N ILE A 1036 36.19 -16.11 12.95
CA ILE A 1036 35.86 -15.71 14.33
C ILE A 1036 34.80 -14.61 14.35
N ARG A 1037 34.94 -13.58 13.50
CA ARG A 1037 33.93 -12.49 13.36
C ARG A 1037 32.54 -12.92 12.87
N GLU A 1038 32.36 -14.16 12.41
CA GLU A 1038 31.08 -14.69 11.92
C GLU A 1038 30.38 -15.54 13.00
N LEU A 1039 31.05 -15.77 14.13
CA LEU A 1039 30.48 -16.50 15.26
C LEU A 1039 29.50 -15.65 16.06
N ASN A 1040 28.50 -16.31 16.65
CA ASN A 1040 27.64 -15.70 17.65
C ASN A 1040 28.39 -15.52 18.99
N LYS A 1041 27.79 -14.82 19.96
CA LYS A 1041 28.44 -14.50 21.23
C LYS A 1041 28.87 -15.72 22.04
N ARG A 1042 28.04 -16.78 22.11
CA ARG A 1042 28.40 -18.02 22.80
C ARG A 1042 29.59 -18.70 22.14
N ASP A 1043 29.54 -18.84 20.82
CA ASP A 1043 30.58 -19.54 20.06
C ASP A 1043 31.91 -18.74 20.11
N LEU A 1044 31.86 -17.40 20.11
CA LEU A 1044 33.03 -16.54 20.36
C LEU A 1044 33.65 -16.83 21.72
N MET A 1045 32.84 -16.85 22.79
CA MET A 1045 33.31 -17.09 24.15
C MET A 1045 33.84 -18.52 24.31
N ALA A 1046 33.17 -19.52 23.73
CA ALA A 1046 33.62 -20.91 23.74
C ALA A 1046 34.98 -21.07 23.06
N VAL A 1047 35.18 -20.46 21.88
CA VAL A 1047 36.48 -20.45 21.20
C VAL A 1047 37.53 -19.74 22.05
N TYR A 1048 37.21 -18.59 22.66
CA TYR A 1048 38.14 -17.88 23.54
C TYR A 1048 38.56 -18.72 24.75
N HIS A 1049 37.61 -19.31 25.47
CA HIS A 1049 37.88 -20.15 26.64
C HIS A 1049 38.71 -21.39 26.28
N TYR A 1050 38.37 -22.04 25.17
CA TYR A 1050 39.18 -23.15 24.65
C TYR A 1050 40.62 -22.72 24.37
N LEU A 1051 40.82 -21.56 23.75
CA LEU A 1051 42.14 -21.02 23.45
C LEU A 1051 42.94 -20.61 24.70
N GLU A 1052 42.29 -20.11 25.75
CA GLU A 1052 42.93 -19.81 27.04
C GLU A 1052 43.30 -21.09 27.80
N GLN A 1053 42.45 -22.13 27.77
CA GLN A 1053 42.72 -23.42 28.40
C GLN A 1053 43.80 -24.24 27.65
N SER A 1054 44.00 -23.95 26.36
CA SER A 1054 45.00 -24.60 25.51
C SER A 1054 46.36 -23.88 25.48
N LYS A 1055 46.52 -22.77 26.22
CA LYS A 1055 47.82 -22.13 26.49
C LYS A 1055 48.53 -22.85 27.62
#